data_AF-A0A4P9XI43-F1
#
_entry.id   AF-A0A4P9XI43-F1
#
_cell.length_a   1.000
_cell.length_b   1.000
_cell.length_c   1.000
_cell.angle_alpha   90.00
_cell.angle_beta   90.00
_cell.angle_gamma   90.00
#
_symmetry.space_group_name_H-M   'P 1'
#
loop_
_entity.id
_entity.type
_entity.pdbx_description
1 polymer ?
#
loop_
_entity_poly.entity_id
_entity_poly.type
_entity_poly.pdbx_seq_one_letter_code
_entity_poly.pdbx_strand_id
1 'polypeptide(L)'
;MAVENVLLLQREHATRQLEAQTLVGLSVATETERTAQSVGLSLDSAAGLRRDSDSSLLSCISAASLASTFSTASSQGSSESPTVDVPLPDSAQVAAVPCAPTTSSGSTATITERTLGVNVHPSAHYGESSDEDAQPTPRQIHWAHPLPTSAEAGQNAKARKRSTTPPRRDALPINAGDFESEQHFYPRVLNASIHPLVSSFFNLGNERMLHRYTHLNPSVDAVVLRRALAYQPKHFMWGGADLFNVTTASGKRQMIVVETNSCPSGQKSMPLLHEVDELGGYGTVLRTAFRHLMKAGEEHEEHDELDGDLAVIYDKNHMEASGYAAAMAEIYGERVWLVEYTESDNDPPLRWTEDVVMEVRDKEGDWHPIRACFRYVTQRPWARIPVRTRTRILNGTLACLAGGRNKQMAARAYEFLNAELAGTGLQVRMPETKRNVSLEEVPLLVKSFGGHAVLKVPYSNAGQGVFTITNQEELDTFMRLPHKYEKFIVQSLVGNASWSSQTMAGRFYHVGTVPNRKNHTFVSDLRVMVAGDESGFRPIAIYGRRARRPLLRKLDDDPEVTSWEMLGTNLSVKNADGSWTTESSRLMLMDRKDFNQLGVGLDDLIDAYVQTILSVTAIDMMCQRLLRPHDGEFDYELFRALNPDEVLLSEIQR
;
A
#
# COMPACT_ATOMS: atom_id res chain seq x y z
N MET A 1 -28.61 -4.49 29.42
CA MET A 1 -27.66 -3.38 29.29
C MET A 1 -26.82 -3.50 28.02
N ALA A 2 -25.72 -4.25 27.98
CA ALA A 2 -24.79 -4.24 26.83
C ALA A 2 -25.46 -4.51 25.45
N VAL A 3 -26.34 -5.51 25.35
CA VAL A 3 -27.06 -5.82 24.10
C VAL A 3 -28.09 -4.73 23.73
N GLU A 4 -28.72 -4.09 24.72
CA GLU A 4 -29.68 -3.00 24.49
C GLU A 4 -28.98 -1.74 23.97
N ASN A 5 -27.78 -1.43 24.46
CA ASN A 5 -26.98 -0.31 23.94
C ASN A 5 -26.59 -0.53 22.46
N VAL A 6 -26.28 -1.77 22.06
CA VAL A 6 -26.02 -2.11 20.64
C VAL A 6 -27.29 -1.93 19.80
N LEU A 7 -28.45 -2.37 20.29
CA LEU A 7 -29.74 -2.20 19.60
C LEU A 7 -30.18 -0.73 19.52
N LEU A 8 -29.84 0.09 20.52
CA LEU A 8 -30.08 1.53 20.53
C LEU A 8 -29.24 2.23 19.44
N LEU A 9 -27.92 1.97 19.41
CA LEU A 9 -27.01 2.49 18.40
C LEU A 9 -27.40 2.06 16.97
N GLN A 10 -27.89 0.83 16.79
CA GLN A 10 -28.41 0.37 15.50
C GLN A 10 -29.68 1.12 15.07
N ARG A 11 -30.56 1.50 16.00
CA ARG A 11 -31.74 2.33 15.70
C ARG A 11 -31.35 3.75 15.36
N GLU A 12 -30.47 4.39 16.12
CA GLU A 12 -29.97 5.74 15.82
C GLU A 12 -29.27 5.81 14.45
N HIS A 13 -28.49 4.78 14.10
CA HIS A 13 -27.87 4.67 12.78
C HIS A 13 -28.90 4.57 11.66
N ALA A 14 -29.94 3.75 11.83
CA ALA A 14 -31.02 3.60 10.85
C ALA A 14 -31.81 4.91 10.66
N THR A 15 -32.08 5.65 11.75
CA THR A 15 -32.72 6.98 11.67
C THR A 15 -31.86 7.97 10.87
N ARG A 16 -30.56 8.07 11.18
CA ARG A 16 -29.64 8.97 10.46
C ARG A 16 -29.49 8.62 8.99
N GLN A 17 -29.57 7.33 8.61
CA GLN A 17 -29.60 6.93 7.21
C GLN A 17 -30.87 7.39 6.49
N LEU A 18 -32.03 7.36 7.16
CA LEU A 18 -33.29 7.85 6.60
C LEU A 18 -33.30 9.39 6.44
N GLU A 19 -32.75 10.11 7.42
CA GLU A 19 -32.54 11.56 7.37
C GLU A 19 -31.60 11.95 6.21
N ALA A 20 -30.48 11.25 6.06
CA ALA A 20 -29.53 11.47 4.97
C ALA A 20 -30.15 11.19 3.58
N GLN A 21 -30.94 10.12 3.43
CA GLN A 21 -31.67 9.83 2.19
C GLN A 21 -32.70 10.92 1.87
N THR A 22 -33.38 11.47 2.88
CA THR A 22 -34.34 12.57 2.72
C THR A 22 -33.65 13.86 2.27
N LEU A 23 -32.50 14.19 2.87
CA LEU A 23 -31.67 15.34 2.47
C LEU A 23 -31.14 15.21 1.03
N VAL A 24 -30.70 14.02 0.62
CA VAL A 24 -30.29 13.76 -0.77
C VAL A 24 -31.46 13.93 -1.74
N GLY A 25 -32.66 13.46 -1.39
CA GLY A 25 -33.86 13.69 -2.21
C GLY A 25 -34.20 15.17 -2.42
N LEU A 26 -34.09 15.98 -1.37
CA LEU A 26 -34.29 17.44 -1.43
C LEU A 26 -33.20 18.15 -2.26
N SER A 27 -31.96 17.68 -2.17
CA SER A 27 -30.85 18.18 -3.00
C SER A 27 -31.10 17.91 -4.49
N VAL A 28 -31.50 16.68 -4.85
CA VAL A 28 -31.78 16.31 -6.25
C VAL A 28 -32.99 17.08 -6.81
N ALA A 29 -34.02 17.32 -6.00
CA ALA A 29 -35.18 18.13 -6.41
C ALA A 29 -34.76 19.58 -6.75
N THR A 30 -34.03 20.25 -5.86
CA THR A 30 -33.59 21.64 -6.07
C THR A 30 -32.54 21.79 -7.19
N GLU A 31 -31.72 20.76 -7.44
CA GLU A 31 -30.80 20.72 -8.58
C GLU A 31 -31.53 20.51 -9.92
N THR A 32 -32.62 19.73 -9.90
CA THR A 32 -33.52 19.54 -11.06
C THR A 32 -34.27 20.83 -11.40
N GLU A 33 -34.77 21.58 -10.42
CA GLU A 33 -35.39 22.90 -10.65
C GLU A 33 -34.40 23.90 -11.29
N ARG A 34 -33.15 23.95 -10.81
CA ARG A 34 -32.10 24.79 -11.39
C ARG A 34 -31.78 24.41 -12.85
N THR A 35 -31.82 23.11 -13.16
CA THR A 35 -31.60 22.62 -14.53
C THR A 35 -32.79 22.91 -15.45
N ALA A 36 -34.02 22.87 -14.93
CA ALA A 36 -35.19 23.30 -15.70
C ALA A 36 -35.12 24.81 -16.06
N GLN A 37 -34.68 25.64 -15.12
CA GLN A 37 -34.50 27.08 -15.34
C GLN A 37 -33.37 27.42 -16.33
N SER A 38 -32.27 26.67 -16.32
CA SER A 38 -31.13 26.92 -17.22
C SER A 38 -31.35 26.49 -18.68
N VAL A 39 -32.37 25.65 -18.94
CA VAL A 39 -32.70 25.13 -20.29
C VAL A 39 -33.89 25.86 -20.94
N GLY A 40 -34.51 26.82 -20.25
CA GLY A 40 -35.49 27.74 -20.84
C GLY A 40 -36.86 27.11 -21.17
N LEU A 41 -37.23 26.02 -20.52
CA LEU A 41 -38.52 25.36 -20.71
C LEU A 41 -39.63 26.07 -19.93
N SER A 42 -40.59 26.68 -20.63
CA SER A 42 -41.77 27.30 -20.01
C SER A 42 -42.77 26.23 -19.54
N LEU A 43 -43.11 26.25 -18.25
CA LEU A 43 -44.11 25.37 -17.62
C LEU A 43 -45.47 26.07 -17.43
N ASP A 44 -46.01 26.63 -18.52
CA ASP A 44 -47.40 27.13 -18.56
C ASP A 44 -48.39 25.97 -18.79
N SER A 45 -48.87 25.30 -17.73
CA SER A 45 -50.17 24.58 -17.68
C SER A 45 -50.47 23.81 -16.37
N ALA A 46 -50.45 24.46 -15.19
CA ALA A 46 -50.91 23.81 -13.94
C ALA A 46 -51.53 24.77 -12.90
N ALA A 47 -52.30 25.77 -13.31
CA ALA A 47 -53.04 26.62 -12.36
C ALA A 47 -54.28 25.90 -11.78
N GLY A 48 -54.08 25.08 -10.74
CA GLY A 48 -55.14 24.22 -10.17
C GLY A 48 -55.07 24.07 -8.65
N LEU A 49 -56.01 24.74 -7.96
CA LEU A 49 -56.37 24.62 -6.54
C LEU A 49 -55.34 25.08 -5.48
N ARG A 50 -55.86 25.77 -4.47
CA ARG A 50 -55.21 26.16 -3.20
C ARG A 50 -55.88 25.38 -2.06
N ARG A 51 -55.21 25.27 -0.91
CA ARG A 51 -55.76 24.87 0.42
C ARG A 51 -56.19 23.38 0.50
N ASP A 52 -56.10 22.65 1.61
CA ASP A 52 -55.95 22.98 3.05
C ASP A 52 -54.94 22.00 3.73
N SER A 53 -54.08 22.45 4.66
CA SER A 53 -54.16 22.34 6.14
C SER A 53 -53.85 20.97 6.80
N ASP A 54 -52.78 20.95 7.60
CA ASP A 54 -52.53 20.21 8.84
C ASP A 54 -52.85 18.69 9.04
N SER A 55 -51.81 17.99 9.53
CA SER A 55 -51.82 16.99 10.61
C SER A 55 -52.05 15.48 10.31
N SER A 56 -51.85 14.69 11.37
CA SER A 56 -51.94 13.22 11.50
C SER A 56 -50.81 12.35 10.90
N LEU A 57 -49.82 12.12 11.76
CA LEU A 57 -48.94 10.94 11.78
C LEU A 57 -49.69 9.60 11.71
N LEU A 58 -48.98 8.58 11.23
CA LEU A 58 -49.13 7.13 11.55
C LEU A 58 -50.45 6.42 11.19
N SER A 59 -50.39 5.55 10.17
CA SER A 59 -50.79 4.14 10.32
C SER A 59 -50.36 3.24 9.14
N CYS A 60 -50.28 1.93 9.41
CA CYS A 60 -50.34 0.81 8.46
C CYS A 60 -49.32 0.72 7.31
N ILE A 61 -48.12 0.20 7.63
CA ILE A 61 -47.43 -0.72 6.71
C ILE A 61 -48.22 -2.03 6.65
N SER A 62 -48.64 -2.48 5.46
CA SER A 62 -48.99 -3.89 5.22
C SER A 62 -48.87 -4.28 3.74
N ALA A 63 -48.49 -5.53 3.52
CA ALA A 63 -48.02 -6.12 2.26
C ALA A 63 -49.00 -6.08 1.07
N ALA A 64 -48.41 -6.00 -0.13
CA ALA A 64 -48.90 -6.69 -1.33
C ALA A 64 -47.70 -7.21 -2.14
N SER A 65 -47.90 -8.33 -2.85
CA SER A 65 -46.93 -8.94 -3.76
C SER A 65 -47.67 -9.42 -5.02
N LEU A 66 -46.92 -9.93 -6.01
CA LEU A 66 -47.36 -10.62 -7.23
C LEU A 66 -47.87 -9.75 -8.43
N ALA A 67 -46.97 -9.63 -9.41
CA ALA A 67 -47.10 -10.20 -10.77
C ALA A 67 -48.23 -9.76 -11.74
N SER A 68 -47.80 -9.08 -12.81
CA SER A 68 -48.29 -9.15 -14.21
C SER A 68 -47.10 -8.76 -15.10
N THR A 69 -46.63 -9.46 -16.15
CA THR A 69 -47.22 -10.37 -17.17
C THR A 69 -48.05 -9.64 -18.23
N PHE A 70 -47.89 -10.03 -19.50
CA PHE A 70 -48.36 -9.38 -20.75
C PHE A 70 -47.56 -8.13 -21.18
N SER A 71 -47.29 -7.86 -22.47
CA SER A 71 -47.50 -8.69 -23.69
C SER A 71 -46.45 -8.36 -24.77
N THR A 72 -46.14 -9.31 -25.66
CA THR A 72 -45.26 -9.12 -26.83
C THR A 72 -45.95 -9.54 -28.13
N ALA A 73 -46.44 -8.59 -28.94
CA ALA A 73 -46.82 -8.82 -30.34
C ALA A 73 -47.09 -7.52 -31.14
N SER A 74 -46.20 -7.15 -32.05
CA SER A 74 -46.50 -6.56 -33.38
C SER A 74 -45.22 -6.46 -34.21
N SER A 75 -45.31 -6.50 -35.55
CA SER A 75 -44.15 -6.64 -36.43
C SER A 75 -44.35 -6.02 -37.82
N GLN A 76 -43.21 -5.73 -38.49
CA GLN A 76 -43.05 -5.43 -39.93
C GLN A 76 -43.53 -4.06 -40.48
N GLY A 77 -42.95 -3.68 -41.64
CA GLY A 77 -43.12 -2.40 -42.34
C GLY A 77 -41.89 -1.48 -42.20
N SER A 78 -40.82 -1.48 -43.03
CA SER A 78 -40.59 -1.61 -44.49
C SER A 78 -40.65 -0.29 -45.28
N SER A 79 -39.56 0.04 -46.00
CA SER A 79 -39.40 1.13 -47.01
C SER A 79 -39.62 2.58 -46.49
N GLU A 80 -38.97 3.65 -46.98
CA GLU A 80 -38.22 3.93 -48.21
C GLU A 80 -36.95 4.78 -47.95
N SER A 81 -36.19 5.12 -48.99
CA SER A 81 -35.14 6.15 -49.00
C SER A 81 -35.30 7.11 -50.19
N PRO A 82 -34.79 8.34 -50.07
CA PRO A 82 -34.23 9.01 -51.25
C PRO A 82 -32.81 9.58 -51.01
N THR A 83 -32.09 9.79 -52.11
CA THR A 83 -30.68 10.21 -52.19
C THR A 83 -30.51 11.71 -52.49
N VAL A 84 -29.39 12.30 -52.05
CA VAL A 84 -28.81 13.55 -52.61
C VAL A 84 -27.27 13.43 -52.63
N ASP A 85 -26.62 14.07 -53.59
CA ASP A 85 -25.26 13.78 -54.07
C ASP A 85 -24.12 14.69 -53.53
N VAL A 86 -22.97 14.05 -53.25
CA VAL A 86 -21.62 14.22 -53.88
C VAL A 86 -21.24 15.65 -54.34
N PRO A 87 -20.08 16.21 -53.88
CA PRO A 87 -18.84 15.99 -54.62
C PRO A 87 -17.53 15.79 -53.84
N LEU A 88 -16.63 15.00 -54.44
CA LEU A 88 -15.19 14.88 -54.16
C LEU A 88 -14.38 15.99 -54.87
N PRO A 89 -13.05 16.02 -54.70
CA PRO A 89 -12.25 15.69 -55.89
C PRO A 89 -11.10 14.67 -55.70
N ASP A 90 -10.91 13.91 -56.78
CA ASP A 90 -9.75 13.14 -57.25
C ASP A 90 -8.39 13.89 -57.25
N SER A 91 -7.21 13.29 -57.48
CA SER A 91 -6.74 11.87 -57.49
C SER A 91 -5.19 11.83 -57.65
N ALA A 92 -4.53 10.69 -57.41
CA ALA A 92 -3.34 10.23 -58.16
C ALA A 92 -2.84 8.82 -57.74
N GLN A 93 -3.12 7.82 -58.59
CA GLN A 93 -2.24 6.77 -59.15
C GLN A 93 -1.03 6.25 -58.31
N VAL A 94 -0.89 4.95 -57.95
CA VAL A 94 -0.93 3.64 -58.68
C VAL A 94 0.43 3.18 -59.25
N ALA A 95 0.95 2.07 -58.68
CA ALA A 95 1.84 1.07 -59.30
C ALA A 95 1.83 -0.22 -58.44
N ALA A 96 2.04 -1.42 -59.02
CA ALA A 96 1.84 -2.69 -58.29
C ALA A 96 2.56 -3.93 -58.88
N VAL A 97 2.97 -4.89 -58.00
CA VAL A 97 3.08 -6.37 -58.25
C VAL A 97 4.21 -6.79 -59.26
N PRO A 98 4.70 -8.07 -59.41
CA PRO A 98 4.45 -9.38 -58.77
C PRO A 98 5.70 -10.11 -58.14
N CYS A 99 5.55 -11.42 -57.89
CA CYS A 99 6.38 -12.35 -57.11
C CYS A 99 7.50 -13.16 -57.83
N ALA A 100 8.48 -13.65 -57.03
CA ALA A 100 9.07 -15.02 -57.05
C ALA A 100 10.03 -15.44 -58.24
N PRO A 101 10.46 -16.72 -58.40
CA PRO A 101 11.62 -17.32 -57.68
C PRO A 101 12.63 -18.13 -58.55
N THR A 102 13.82 -18.50 -58.04
CA THR A 102 14.78 -19.42 -58.73
C THR A 102 15.80 -20.16 -57.83
N THR A 103 16.49 -21.16 -58.40
CA THR A 103 17.47 -22.10 -57.78
C THR A 103 18.67 -22.35 -58.74
N SER A 104 19.66 -23.28 -58.62
CA SER A 104 19.97 -24.42 -57.70
C SER A 104 21.42 -24.95 -57.92
N SER A 105 22.16 -25.26 -56.84
CA SER A 105 23.39 -26.11 -56.80
C SER A 105 23.65 -26.52 -55.33
N GLY A 106 24.36 -27.60 -54.93
CA GLY A 106 25.33 -28.49 -55.60
C GLY A 106 26.76 -28.22 -55.07
N SER A 107 27.55 -29.15 -54.50
CA SER A 107 27.43 -30.62 -54.37
C SER A 107 28.31 -31.23 -53.24
N THR A 108 27.97 -32.46 -52.82
CA THR A 108 28.77 -33.56 -52.17
C THR A 108 30.22 -33.36 -51.67
N ALA A 109 30.49 -33.84 -50.44
CA ALA A 109 31.69 -34.61 -50.04
C ALA A 109 31.43 -35.42 -48.73
N THR A 110 32.28 -36.40 -48.39
CA THR A 110 32.07 -37.41 -47.32
C THR A 110 33.39 -37.78 -46.62
N ILE A 111 33.34 -38.54 -45.48
CA ILE A 111 34.48 -39.20 -44.77
C ILE A 111 35.24 -38.21 -43.83
N THR A 112 35.75 -38.51 -42.63
CA THR A 112 36.09 -39.78 -41.92
C THR A 112 35.68 -39.78 -40.43
N GLU A 113 35.67 -40.97 -39.80
CA GLU A 113 35.73 -41.15 -38.34
C GLU A 113 37.12 -40.82 -37.75
N ARG A 114 37.20 -40.57 -36.42
CA ARG A 114 38.27 -41.09 -35.57
C ARG A 114 37.88 -41.20 -34.10
N THR A 115 38.53 -42.12 -33.39
CA THR A 115 38.05 -42.74 -32.14
C THR A 115 39.14 -42.74 -31.06
N LEU A 116 38.77 -43.15 -29.84
CA LEU A 116 39.60 -43.56 -28.69
C LEU A 116 40.10 -42.43 -27.76
N GLY A 117 40.12 -42.76 -26.45
CA GLY A 117 40.51 -41.84 -25.37
C GLY A 117 40.14 -42.28 -23.94
N VAL A 118 39.77 -43.55 -23.71
CA VAL A 118 39.50 -44.07 -22.36
C VAL A 118 40.83 -44.40 -21.67
N ASN A 119 40.97 -44.01 -20.40
CA ASN A 119 42.02 -44.51 -19.49
C ASN A 119 41.43 -44.71 -18.09
N VAL A 120 41.86 -45.77 -17.41
CA VAL A 120 41.33 -46.26 -16.12
C VAL A 120 42.50 -46.80 -15.28
N HIS A 121 42.27 -47.01 -13.97
CA HIS A 121 43.10 -47.75 -12.99
C HIS A 121 44.19 -46.96 -12.22
N PRO A 122 44.54 -47.36 -10.97
CA PRO A 122 43.67 -48.05 -9.99
C PRO A 122 43.85 -47.69 -8.49
N SER A 123 42.81 -48.04 -7.71
CA SER A 123 42.83 -48.64 -6.35
C SER A 123 43.65 -48.06 -5.18
N ALA A 124 42.94 -47.81 -4.07
CA ALA A 124 43.33 -48.25 -2.73
C ALA A 124 42.05 -48.56 -1.90
N HIS A 125 42.08 -49.58 -1.03
CA HIS A 125 40.99 -49.92 -0.10
C HIS A 125 41.16 -49.23 1.26
N TYR A 126 40.06 -49.01 2.00
CA TYR A 126 39.82 -49.62 3.33
C TYR A 126 38.45 -49.20 3.91
N GLY A 127 37.87 -50.04 4.77
CA GLY A 127 36.82 -49.66 5.73
C GLY A 127 35.39 -50.00 5.35
N GLU A 128 34.85 -51.07 5.96
CA GLU A 128 33.41 -51.19 6.23
C GLU A 128 33.13 -50.60 7.62
N SER A 129 32.07 -49.80 7.75
CA SER A 129 31.46 -49.49 9.06
C SER A 129 29.97 -49.21 8.87
N SER A 130 29.15 -49.85 9.71
CA SER A 130 27.70 -49.71 9.71
C SER A 130 27.24 -48.79 10.83
N ASP A 131 26.59 -47.68 10.47
CA ASP A 131 25.73 -46.86 11.32
C ASP A 131 24.43 -46.67 10.51
N GLU A 132 23.26 -47.18 10.92
CA GLU A 132 22.41 -46.77 12.06
C GLU A 132 21.83 -45.35 11.93
N ASP A 133 20.50 -45.31 11.78
CA ASP A 133 19.55 -44.18 11.86
C ASP A 133 20.10 -42.75 11.97
N ALA A 134 20.59 -42.23 10.85
CA ALA A 134 20.71 -40.79 10.64
C ALA A 134 19.32 -40.13 10.57
N GLN A 135 18.80 -39.68 11.72
CA GLN A 135 17.61 -38.82 11.77
C GLN A 135 17.84 -37.56 10.93
N PRO A 136 16.83 -37.06 10.19
CA PRO A 136 16.95 -35.84 9.43
C PRO A 136 17.28 -34.67 10.38
N THR A 137 18.34 -33.93 10.06
CA THR A 137 18.69 -32.71 10.79
C THR A 137 17.53 -31.72 10.75
N PRO A 138 17.15 -31.08 11.89
CA PRO A 138 16.03 -30.12 11.92
C PRO A 138 16.18 -29.04 10.85
N ARG A 139 15.06 -28.64 10.22
CA ARG A 139 15.12 -27.65 9.13
C ARG A 139 15.54 -26.30 9.71
N GLN A 140 16.47 -25.62 9.05
CA GLN A 140 16.91 -24.31 9.51
C GLN A 140 15.88 -23.24 9.14
N ILE A 141 14.85 -23.10 9.99
CA ILE A 141 13.75 -22.15 9.79
C ILE A 141 14.28 -20.71 9.84
N HIS A 142 14.36 -20.09 8.66
CA HIS A 142 14.73 -18.68 8.51
C HIS A 142 13.51 -17.81 8.21
N TRP A 143 13.12 -17.00 9.19
CA TRP A 143 12.22 -15.86 8.99
C TRP A 143 13.00 -14.55 9.03
N ALA A 144 12.37 -13.43 8.65
CA ALA A 144 12.90 -12.12 9.01
C ALA A 144 13.01 -12.02 10.54
N HIS A 145 14.24 -11.79 11.04
CA HIS A 145 14.58 -11.95 12.45
C HIS A 145 13.53 -11.37 13.41
N PRO A 146 13.20 -12.07 14.51
CA PRO A 146 12.26 -11.55 15.50
C PRO A 146 12.75 -10.22 16.07
N LEU A 147 11.81 -9.43 16.59
CA LEU A 147 12.16 -8.27 17.41
C LEU A 147 12.99 -8.79 18.60
N PRO A 148 14.19 -8.24 18.86
CA PRO A 148 14.96 -8.64 20.03
C PRO A 148 14.17 -8.28 21.28
N THR A 149 14.01 -9.23 22.20
CA THR A 149 13.58 -8.88 23.55
C THR A 149 14.69 -8.11 24.24
N SER A 150 14.34 -7.21 25.15
CA SER A 150 15.31 -6.41 25.91
C SER A 150 16.21 -7.24 26.85
N ALA A 151 15.97 -8.55 26.97
CA ALA A 151 16.73 -9.47 27.82
C ALA A 151 18.02 -10.02 27.16
N GLU A 152 18.09 -10.13 25.83
CA GLU A 152 19.20 -10.83 25.15
C GLU A 152 20.50 -10.01 25.03
N ALA A 153 20.48 -8.72 25.37
CA ALA A 153 21.68 -7.86 25.36
C ALA A 153 22.72 -8.19 26.45
N GLY A 154 22.53 -9.27 27.21
CA GLY A 154 23.06 -9.43 28.57
C GLY A 154 23.91 -10.68 28.87
N GLN A 155 24.62 -11.31 27.93
CA GLN A 155 25.66 -12.32 28.26
C GLN A 155 26.60 -12.73 27.10
N ASN A 156 27.62 -11.91 26.77
CA ASN A 156 29.02 -12.33 26.49
C ASN A 156 29.90 -11.18 25.92
N ALA A 157 30.53 -10.38 26.80
CA ALA A 157 31.47 -9.33 26.38
C ALA A 157 32.57 -9.02 27.43
N LYS A 158 33.40 -10.00 27.80
CA LYS A 158 34.59 -9.76 28.65
C LYS A 158 35.78 -9.23 27.85
N ALA A 159 35.68 -8.02 27.30
CA ALA A 159 36.81 -7.33 26.67
C ALA A 159 36.73 -5.80 26.81
N ARG A 160 37.77 -5.20 27.43
CA ARG A 160 38.13 -3.77 27.43
C ARG A 160 36.98 -2.73 27.54
N LYS A 161 36.73 -2.24 28.77
CA LYS A 161 36.06 -0.95 28.98
C LYS A 161 36.84 0.19 28.30
N ARG A 162 36.34 0.69 27.17
CA ARG A 162 36.46 2.12 26.82
C ARG A 162 35.29 2.88 27.48
N SER A 163 35.40 4.20 27.59
CA SER A 163 34.19 5.02 27.77
C SER A 163 33.40 4.96 26.47
N THR A 164 32.13 4.54 26.54
CA THR A 164 31.26 4.35 25.37
C THR A 164 29.89 4.97 25.58
N THR A 165 29.86 6.19 26.12
CA THR A 165 28.77 7.11 25.75
C THR A 165 28.88 7.31 24.23
N PRO A 166 27.79 7.15 23.44
CA PRO A 166 27.78 7.53 22.04
C PRO A 166 28.19 9.02 21.88
N PRO A 167 28.77 9.42 20.73
CA PRO A 167 28.88 10.84 20.44
C PRO A 167 27.49 11.47 20.48
N ARG A 168 27.38 12.66 21.07
CA ARG A 168 26.16 13.45 21.07
C ARG A 168 25.69 13.66 19.64
N ARG A 169 24.38 13.52 19.42
CA ARG A 169 23.73 13.83 18.15
C ARG A 169 23.12 15.22 18.24
N ASP A 170 23.25 15.97 17.16
CA ASP A 170 22.76 17.33 16.98
C ASP A 170 22.17 17.43 15.57
N ALA A 171 21.26 18.37 15.33
CA ALA A 171 20.53 18.57 14.09
C ALA A 171 21.44 19.13 12.98
N LEU A 172 21.25 18.64 11.75
CA LEU A 172 22.04 19.06 10.59
C LEU A 172 21.23 20.11 9.78
N PRO A 173 21.73 21.34 9.61
CA PRO A 173 21.05 22.34 8.79
C PRO A 173 21.29 22.06 7.30
N ILE A 174 20.19 21.97 6.54
CA ILE A 174 20.17 21.80 5.07
C ILE A 174 19.54 23.07 4.45
N ASN A 175 20.05 23.50 3.30
CA ASN A 175 19.73 24.78 2.65
C ASN A 175 19.39 24.57 1.17
N ALA A 176 18.83 25.58 0.51
CA ALA A 176 18.70 25.59 -0.94
C ALA A 176 20.09 25.48 -1.60
N GLY A 177 20.20 24.68 -2.66
CA GLY A 177 21.47 24.30 -3.30
C GLY A 177 22.17 23.06 -2.70
N ASP A 178 21.74 22.52 -1.56
CA ASP A 178 22.35 21.31 -0.95
C ASP A 178 21.81 19.98 -1.54
N PHE A 179 20.96 20.00 -2.58
CA PHE A 179 20.38 18.78 -3.18
C PHE A 179 21.32 18.13 -4.19
N GLU A 180 21.81 16.94 -3.85
CA GLU A 180 22.73 16.16 -4.69
C GLU A 180 22.11 14.81 -5.04
N SER A 181 21.71 14.61 -6.30
CA SER A 181 20.97 13.42 -6.76
C SER A 181 21.66 12.09 -6.39
N GLU A 182 22.99 12.04 -6.41
CA GLU A 182 23.79 10.88 -6.03
C GLU A 182 23.77 10.51 -4.54
N GLN A 183 23.37 11.44 -3.67
CA GLN A 183 23.15 11.17 -2.24
C GLN A 183 21.75 10.61 -1.94
N HIS A 184 20.80 10.83 -2.85
CA HIS A 184 19.36 10.63 -2.61
C HIS A 184 18.71 9.52 -3.46
N PHE A 185 19.36 9.06 -4.52
CA PHE A 185 18.90 7.95 -5.36
C PHE A 185 19.89 6.78 -5.39
N TYR A 186 19.42 5.55 -5.62
CA TYR A 186 20.35 4.44 -5.87
C TYR A 186 21.10 4.65 -7.20
N PRO A 187 22.40 4.31 -7.31
CA PRO A 187 23.15 4.44 -8.58
C PRO A 187 22.51 3.69 -9.77
N ARG A 188 21.77 2.59 -9.51
CA ARG A 188 20.96 1.90 -10.52
C ARG A 188 19.84 2.75 -11.11
N VAL A 189 19.29 3.69 -10.33
CA VAL A 189 18.12 4.52 -10.68
C VAL A 189 18.55 5.74 -11.50
N LEU A 190 19.66 6.37 -11.12
CA LEU A 190 20.26 7.48 -11.88
C LEU A 190 20.68 7.06 -13.30
N ASN A 191 20.99 5.77 -13.49
CA ASN A 191 21.35 5.18 -14.78
C ASN A 191 20.17 4.47 -15.48
N ALA A 192 18.93 4.67 -15.04
CA ALA A 192 17.76 3.95 -15.54
C ALA A 192 16.79 4.84 -16.32
N SER A 193 16.60 4.57 -17.61
CA SER A 193 15.52 5.18 -18.40
C SER A 193 14.16 4.55 -18.05
N ILE A 194 13.17 5.38 -17.70
CA ILE A 194 11.80 4.97 -17.40
C ILE A 194 11.17 4.12 -18.53
N HIS A 195 10.37 3.12 -18.16
CA HIS A 195 9.62 2.30 -19.11
C HIS A 195 8.49 3.12 -19.76
N PRO A 196 8.33 3.14 -21.10
CA PRO A 196 7.33 3.97 -21.78
C PRO A 196 5.89 3.77 -21.31
N LEU A 197 5.50 2.52 -20.98
CA LEU A 197 4.17 2.23 -20.42
C LEU A 197 3.98 2.87 -19.04
N VAL A 198 5.01 2.89 -18.19
CA VAL A 198 4.93 3.50 -16.84
C VAL A 198 4.89 5.03 -16.97
N SER A 199 5.74 5.62 -17.82
CA SER A 199 5.66 7.05 -18.13
C SER A 199 4.26 7.44 -18.66
N SER A 200 3.66 6.63 -19.54
CA SER A 200 2.29 6.81 -20.02
C SER A 200 1.24 6.68 -18.91
N PHE A 201 1.39 5.72 -17.98
CA PHE A 201 0.52 5.56 -16.80
C PHE A 201 0.50 6.84 -15.93
N PHE A 202 1.67 7.36 -15.56
CA PHE A 202 1.76 8.60 -14.76
C PHE A 202 1.12 9.80 -15.49
N ASN A 203 1.16 9.82 -16.84
CA ASN A 203 0.55 10.85 -17.69
C ASN A 203 -0.90 10.54 -18.13
N LEU A 204 -1.59 9.56 -17.53
CA LEU A 204 -3.01 9.32 -17.84
C LEU A 204 -3.95 10.37 -17.25
N GLY A 205 -3.74 10.73 -15.97
CA GLY A 205 -4.70 11.51 -15.19
C GLY A 205 -5.96 10.71 -14.79
N ASN A 206 -6.61 11.14 -13.70
CA ASN A 206 -7.69 10.40 -13.04
C ASN A 206 -8.89 10.11 -13.95
N GLU A 207 -9.28 11.03 -14.87
CA GLU A 207 -10.39 10.81 -15.81
C GLU A 207 -10.17 9.63 -16.76
N ARG A 208 -8.96 9.53 -17.34
CA ARG A 208 -8.65 8.44 -18.29
C ARG A 208 -8.46 7.11 -17.57
N MET A 209 -7.95 7.13 -16.34
CA MET A 209 -7.91 5.96 -15.46
C MET A 209 -9.33 5.49 -15.08
N LEU A 210 -10.22 6.41 -14.69
CA LEU A 210 -11.63 6.12 -14.37
C LEU A 210 -12.33 5.46 -15.55
N HIS A 211 -12.29 6.07 -16.74
CA HIS A 211 -12.96 5.54 -17.93
C HIS A 211 -12.40 4.16 -18.34
N ARG A 212 -11.09 3.93 -18.19
CA ARG A 212 -10.49 2.61 -18.47
C ARG A 212 -10.90 1.57 -17.43
N TYR A 213 -10.93 1.93 -16.16
CA TYR A 213 -11.26 1.02 -15.07
C TYR A 213 -12.72 0.58 -15.09
N THR A 214 -13.68 1.51 -15.31
CA THR A 214 -15.10 1.18 -15.40
C THR A 214 -15.44 0.39 -16.66
N HIS A 215 -14.79 0.65 -17.79
CA HIS A 215 -14.93 -0.15 -19.00
C HIS A 215 -14.52 -1.63 -18.80
N LEU A 216 -13.46 -1.87 -18.01
CA LEU A 216 -13.00 -3.22 -17.67
C LEU A 216 -13.78 -3.87 -16.51
N ASN A 217 -14.47 -3.06 -15.70
CA ASN A 217 -15.25 -3.50 -14.55
C ASN A 217 -16.67 -2.88 -14.63
N PRO A 218 -17.54 -3.32 -15.56
CA PRO A 218 -18.83 -2.67 -15.84
C PRO A 218 -19.85 -2.72 -14.69
N SER A 219 -19.55 -3.44 -13.61
CA SER A 219 -20.32 -3.43 -12.35
C SER A 219 -19.86 -2.36 -11.34
N VAL A 220 -18.93 -1.48 -11.72
CA VAL A 220 -18.38 -0.42 -10.86
C VAL A 220 -19.14 0.89 -11.07
N ASP A 221 -19.61 1.48 -9.98
CA ASP A 221 -20.19 2.82 -9.97
C ASP A 221 -19.11 3.87 -10.30
N ALA A 222 -19.27 4.52 -11.46
CA ALA A 222 -18.37 5.54 -11.96
C ALA A 222 -18.39 6.85 -11.12
N VAL A 223 -19.51 7.17 -10.47
CA VAL A 223 -19.64 8.35 -9.59
C VAL A 223 -18.92 8.11 -8.28
N VAL A 224 -19.02 6.90 -7.71
CA VAL A 224 -18.29 6.53 -6.50
C VAL A 224 -16.78 6.43 -6.76
N LEU A 225 -16.36 5.86 -7.91
CA LEU A 225 -14.94 5.86 -8.30
C LEU A 225 -14.39 7.28 -8.51
N ARG A 226 -15.18 8.17 -9.12
CA ARG A 226 -14.86 9.60 -9.27
C ARG A 226 -14.61 10.28 -7.93
N ARG A 227 -15.49 10.04 -6.94
CA ARG A 227 -15.34 10.54 -5.57
C ARG A 227 -14.12 9.98 -4.86
N ALA A 228 -13.77 8.70 -5.06
CA ALA A 228 -12.57 8.09 -4.49
C ALA A 228 -11.27 8.65 -5.09
N LEU A 229 -11.24 8.94 -6.39
CA LEU A 229 -10.10 9.59 -7.06
C LEU A 229 -9.94 11.06 -6.64
N ALA A 230 -11.05 11.77 -6.44
CA ALA A 230 -11.10 13.17 -5.99
C ALA A 230 -11.06 13.34 -4.45
N TYR A 231 -10.83 12.27 -3.69
CA TYR A 231 -10.81 12.34 -2.23
C TYR A 231 -9.64 13.19 -1.71
N GLN A 232 -9.95 14.12 -0.81
CA GLN A 232 -8.99 15.01 -0.16
C GLN A 232 -8.68 14.49 1.27
N PRO A 233 -7.52 13.84 1.50
CA PRO A 233 -7.17 13.27 2.80
C PRO A 233 -6.78 14.34 3.84
N LYS A 234 -7.29 14.22 5.07
CA LYS A 234 -7.08 15.20 6.15
C LYS A 234 -5.92 14.90 7.09
N HIS A 235 -5.54 13.62 7.22
CA HIS A 235 -4.55 13.14 8.19
C HIS A 235 -3.52 12.19 7.59
N PHE A 236 -3.84 11.57 6.45
CA PHE A 236 -2.98 10.62 5.74
C PHE A 236 -2.78 11.03 4.28
N MET A 237 -2.16 12.19 4.08
CA MET A 237 -2.02 12.85 2.78
C MET A 237 -1.03 12.18 1.83
N TRP A 238 -0.03 11.47 2.36
CA TRP A 238 0.98 10.74 1.56
C TRP A 238 1.12 9.31 2.04
N GLY A 239 0.79 8.33 1.19
CA GLY A 239 0.73 6.92 1.57
C GLY A 239 1.26 5.98 0.50
N GLY A 240 1.47 4.71 0.87
CA GLY A 240 1.87 3.70 -0.10
C GLY A 240 1.46 2.29 0.28
N ALA A 241 0.78 1.60 -0.63
CA ALA A 241 0.34 0.23 -0.47
C ALA A 241 1.38 -0.75 -1.04
N ASP A 242 1.51 -1.89 -0.37
CA ASP A 242 2.22 -3.06 -0.85
C ASP A 242 1.19 -4.03 -1.44
N LEU A 243 1.26 -4.32 -2.74
CA LEU A 243 0.25 -5.08 -3.47
C LEU A 243 0.81 -6.34 -4.13
N PHE A 244 0.00 -7.40 -4.14
CA PHE A 244 0.26 -8.59 -4.94
C PHE A 244 -0.65 -8.61 -6.18
N ASN A 245 -0.07 -8.88 -7.36
CA ASN A 245 -0.85 -9.34 -8.51
C ASN A 245 -1.17 -10.83 -8.32
N VAL A 246 -2.44 -11.11 -8.04
CA VAL A 246 -2.94 -12.46 -7.76
C VAL A 246 -3.94 -12.87 -8.82
N THR A 247 -4.19 -14.17 -8.89
CA THR A 247 -5.36 -14.70 -9.57
C THR A 247 -6.15 -15.63 -8.65
N THR A 248 -7.39 -15.87 -9.03
CA THR A 248 -8.42 -16.62 -8.28
C THR A 248 -8.71 -17.94 -8.98
N ALA A 249 -9.40 -18.88 -8.32
CA ALA A 249 -9.73 -20.19 -8.90
C ALA A 249 -10.51 -20.14 -10.23
N SER A 250 -11.17 -19.02 -10.55
CA SER A 250 -11.84 -18.77 -11.85
C SER A 250 -10.96 -18.08 -12.90
N GLY A 251 -9.66 -17.90 -12.62
CA GLY A 251 -8.69 -17.25 -13.50
C GLY A 251 -8.67 -15.72 -13.45
N LYS A 252 -9.57 -15.07 -12.70
CA LYS A 252 -9.60 -13.59 -12.59
C LYS A 252 -8.31 -13.08 -11.92
N ARG A 253 -7.45 -12.40 -12.70
CA ARG A 253 -6.34 -11.56 -12.22
C ARG A 253 -6.86 -10.29 -11.56
N GLN A 254 -6.20 -9.84 -10.50
CA GLN A 254 -6.46 -8.55 -9.82
C GLN A 254 -5.35 -8.23 -8.81
N MET A 255 -5.19 -6.96 -8.47
CA MET A 255 -4.33 -6.51 -7.38
C MET A 255 -5.02 -6.65 -6.02
N ILE A 256 -4.29 -7.07 -4.99
CA ILE A 256 -4.77 -7.07 -3.60
C ILE A 256 -3.77 -6.37 -2.67
N VAL A 257 -4.28 -5.64 -1.68
CA VAL A 257 -3.49 -4.91 -0.69
C VAL A 257 -3.03 -5.87 0.42
N VAL A 258 -1.72 -5.88 0.69
CA VAL A 258 -1.06 -6.72 1.69
C VAL A 258 -0.73 -5.91 2.95
N GLU A 259 -0.36 -4.64 2.77
CA GLU A 259 -0.06 -3.64 3.81
C GLU A 259 -0.21 -2.22 3.21
N THR A 260 -0.46 -1.20 4.05
CA THR A 260 -0.39 0.22 3.65
C THR A 260 0.47 0.98 4.66
N ASN A 261 1.34 1.87 4.18
CA ASN A 261 2.45 2.47 4.92
C ASN A 261 2.26 3.99 5.08
N SER A 262 2.43 4.54 6.28
CA SER A 262 2.30 5.98 6.59
C SER A 262 3.56 6.83 6.31
N CYS A 263 4.70 6.18 6.09
CA CYS A 263 5.89 6.79 5.52
C CYS A 263 6.53 5.72 4.62
N PRO A 264 6.04 5.57 3.37
CA PRO A 264 6.60 4.62 2.42
C PRO A 264 8.01 5.03 1.96
N SER A 265 8.85 4.03 1.72
CA SER A 265 10.10 4.19 0.96
C SER A 265 9.82 3.86 -0.50
N GLY A 266 10.41 4.62 -1.42
CA GLY A 266 10.36 4.39 -2.86
C GLY A 266 10.98 5.45 -3.77
N GLN A 267 11.25 6.68 -3.32
CA GLN A 267 11.75 7.75 -4.21
C GLN A 267 13.13 7.41 -4.76
N LYS A 268 14.06 7.03 -3.86
CA LYS A 268 15.39 6.50 -4.20
C LYS A 268 15.40 5.25 -5.09
N SER A 269 14.23 4.64 -5.32
CA SER A 269 13.99 3.43 -6.11
C SER A 269 13.21 3.68 -7.42
N MET A 270 12.79 4.92 -7.68
CA MET A 270 11.95 5.31 -8.81
C MET A 270 12.77 6.10 -9.84
N PRO A 271 12.93 5.62 -11.09
CA PRO A 271 13.53 6.41 -12.17
C PRO A 271 12.79 7.72 -12.40
N LEU A 272 13.52 8.80 -12.70
CA LEU A 272 12.91 10.09 -13.01
C LEU A 272 11.95 9.96 -14.21
N LEU A 273 10.79 10.62 -14.11
CA LEU A 273 9.82 10.69 -15.20
C LEU A 273 10.28 11.66 -16.31
N HIS A 274 11.03 12.69 -15.92
CA HIS A 274 11.65 13.69 -16.77
C HIS A 274 13.04 14.01 -16.22
N GLU A 275 14.06 14.00 -17.08
CA GLU A 275 15.47 14.17 -16.68
C GLU A 275 15.79 15.58 -16.13
N VAL A 276 14.87 16.53 -16.27
CA VAL A 276 14.99 17.94 -15.80
C VAL A 276 14.27 18.23 -14.47
N ASP A 277 13.56 17.28 -13.87
CA ASP A 277 13.00 17.41 -12.51
C ASP A 277 13.82 16.52 -11.57
N GLU A 278 15.03 16.98 -11.23
CA GLU A 278 16.00 16.24 -10.41
C GLU A 278 15.44 15.89 -9.01
N LEU A 279 14.58 16.75 -8.46
CA LEU A 279 13.83 16.50 -7.22
C LEU A 279 12.77 15.40 -7.39
N GLY A 280 12.24 15.23 -8.61
CA GLY A 280 11.30 14.20 -9.03
C GLY A 280 10.20 13.87 -8.02
N GLY A 281 10.19 12.62 -7.56
CA GLY A 281 9.21 12.12 -6.59
C GLY A 281 9.30 12.79 -5.22
N TYR A 282 10.49 13.20 -4.75
CA TYR A 282 10.65 13.96 -3.50
C TYR A 282 9.93 15.31 -3.61
N GLY A 283 10.28 16.07 -4.65
CA GLY A 283 9.69 17.37 -4.92
C GLY A 283 8.18 17.28 -5.16
N THR A 284 7.70 16.22 -5.80
CA THR A 284 6.26 16.04 -6.05
C THR A 284 5.45 15.86 -4.76
N VAL A 285 5.92 15.12 -3.76
CA VAL A 285 5.23 15.01 -2.45
C VAL A 285 5.27 16.35 -1.70
N LEU A 286 6.39 17.06 -1.76
CA LEU A 286 6.57 18.35 -1.07
C LEU A 286 5.72 19.47 -1.68
N ARG A 287 5.57 19.47 -3.01
CA ARG A 287 4.71 20.42 -3.76
C ARG A 287 3.21 20.11 -3.65
N THR A 288 2.83 18.96 -3.07
CA THR A 288 1.43 18.48 -2.91
C THR A 288 1.10 18.27 -1.44
N ALA A 289 1.20 17.05 -0.90
CA ALA A 289 0.81 16.69 0.46
C ALA A 289 1.44 17.56 1.56
N PHE A 290 2.72 17.94 1.46
CA PHE A 290 3.34 18.81 2.46
C PHE A 290 2.83 20.25 2.36
N ARG A 291 2.70 20.80 1.14
CA ARG A 291 2.08 22.10 0.91
C ARG A 291 0.64 22.17 1.39
N HIS A 292 -0.13 21.10 1.19
CA HIS A 292 -1.52 21.01 1.64
C HIS A 292 -1.60 21.03 3.18
N LEU A 293 -0.70 20.32 3.87
CA LEU A 293 -0.55 20.38 5.33
C LEU A 293 -0.17 21.79 5.85
N MET A 294 0.63 22.55 5.09
CA MET A 294 0.94 23.94 5.44
C MET A 294 -0.32 24.82 5.33
N LYS A 295 -0.94 24.86 4.15
CA LYS A 295 -2.16 25.64 3.85
C LYS A 295 -3.34 25.36 4.78
N ALA A 296 -3.56 24.10 5.15
CA ALA A 296 -4.69 23.70 5.97
C ALA A 296 -4.70 24.32 7.38
N GLY A 297 -3.58 24.92 7.82
CA GLY A 297 -3.49 25.74 9.02
C GLY A 297 -3.30 27.24 8.75
N GLU A 298 -3.54 27.71 7.52
CA GLU A 298 -3.69 29.13 7.14
C GLU A 298 -5.18 29.47 6.99
N GLU A 299 -6.00 28.51 6.55
CA GLU A 299 -7.45 28.69 6.30
C GLU A 299 -8.34 28.54 7.56
N HIS A 300 -7.78 28.17 8.71
CA HIS A 300 -8.49 28.07 9.98
C HIS A 300 -8.19 29.28 10.88
N GLU A 301 -9.08 30.28 10.83
CA GLU A 301 -9.10 31.44 11.72
C GLU A 301 -9.08 31.02 13.22
N GLU A 302 -8.45 31.85 14.07
CA GLU A 302 -8.26 31.66 15.53
C GLU A 302 -7.21 30.63 16.01
N HIS A 303 -6.39 30.04 15.14
CA HIS A 303 -5.20 29.28 15.58
C HIS A 303 -3.88 30.05 15.37
N ASP A 304 -3.12 30.22 16.46
CA ASP A 304 -1.78 30.82 16.48
C ASP A 304 -0.90 30.32 15.31
N GLU A 305 -0.41 31.24 14.48
CA GLU A 305 0.68 30.94 13.56
C GLU A 305 1.93 30.60 14.36
N LEU A 306 2.34 29.34 14.32
CA LEU A 306 3.53 28.87 15.01
C LEU A 306 4.78 29.29 14.22
N ASP A 307 5.46 30.33 14.69
CA ASP A 307 6.80 30.68 14.20
C ASP A 307 7.80 29.55 14.49
N GLY A 308 8.71 29.31 13.55
CA GLY A 308 9.74 28.28 13.65
C GLY A 308 10.26 27.79 12.30
N ASP A 309 11.29 26.94 12.31
CA ASP A 309 11.89 26.36 11.12
C ASP A 309 11.09 25.15 10.57
N LEU A 310 11.56 24.58 9.46
CA LEU A 310 11.15 23.26 8.97
C LEU A 310 12.13 22.16 9.42
N ALA A 311 11.65 20.91 9.51
CA ALA A 311 12.51 19.76 9.82
C ALA A 311 12.12 18.45 9.12
N VAL A 312 13.08 17.54 8.96
CA VAL A 312 12.86 16.14 8.55
C VAL A 312 13.46 15.19 9.58
N ILE A 313 12.59 14.46 10.28
CA ILE A 313 12.97 13.54 11.38
C ILE A 313 13.01 12.10 10.87
N TYR A 314 14.06 11.32 11.15
CA TYR A 314 14.21 9.94 10.65
C TYR A 314 14.84 8.97 11.66
N ASP A 315 14.67 7.65 11.45
CA ASP A 315 15.16 6.62 12.38
C ASP A 315 15.96 5.46 11.78
N LYS A 316 16.14 5.41 10.46
CA LYS A 316 17.05 4.46 9.77
C LYS A 316 17.39 4.76 8.31
N ASN A 317 16.56 5.52 7.59
CA ASN A 317 16.63 5.63 6.12
C ASN A 317 17.24 6.97 5.66
N HIS A 318 18.49 7.26 6.07
CA HIS A 318 19.14 8.56 5.83
C HIS A 318 19.01 9.05 4.38
N MET A 319 19.40 8.23 3.39
CA MET A 319 19.33 8.55 1.94
C MET A 319 17.98 9.13 1.47
N GLU A 320 16.87 8.68 2.04
CA GLU A 320 15.53 9.15 1.66
C GLU A 320 15.05 10.32 2.53
N ALA A 321 15.48 10.37 3.79
CA ALA A 321 15.21 11.50 4.67
C ALA A 321 15.99 12.77 4.25
N SER A 322 17.27 12.63 3.89
CA SER A 322 18.08 13.73 3.36
C SER A 322 17.55 14.21 2.00
N GLY A 323 17.06 13.29 1.15
CA GLY A 323 16.42 13.64 -0.12
C GLY A 323 15.14 14.48 0.06
N TYR A 324 14.33 14.18 1.09
CA TYR A 324 13.22 15.07 1.46
C TYR A 324 13.69 16.39 2.09
N ALA A 325 14.77 16.40 2.89
CA ALA A 325 15.26 17.62 3.53
C ALA A 325 15.84 18.62 2.53
N ALA A 326 16.72 18.18 1.63
CA ALA A 326 17.32 19.02 0.61
C ALA A 326 16.29 19.48 -0.44
N ALA A 327 15.39 18.58 -0.89
CA ALA A 327 14.29 18.99 -1.78
C ALA A 327 13.31 19.96 -1.10
N MET A 328 13.14 19.88 0.22
CA MET A 328 12.31 20.84 0.97
C MET A 328 13.00 22.21 1.05
N ALA A 329 14.30 22.25 1.37
CA ALA A 329 15.05 23.50 1.43
C ALA A 329 15.07 24.22 0.07
N GLU A 330 15.23 23.47 -1.02
CA GLU A 330 15.15 23.97 -2.40
C GLU A 330 13.75 24.51 -2.76
N ILE A 331 12.67 23.82 -2.34
CA ILE A 331 11.29 24.19 -2.71
C ILE A 331 10.75 25.38 -1.90
N TYR A 332 11.18 25.54 -0.64
CA TYR A 332 10.69 26.59 0.26
C TYR A 332 11.69 27.74 0.44
N GLY A 333 12.94 27.61 -0.03
CA GLY A 333 13.95 28.67 -0.01
C GLY A 333 14.50 28.99 1.38
N GLU A 334 14.39 28.05 2.32
CA GLU A 334 14.69 28.22 3.74
C GLU A 334 15.49 27.05 4.33
N ARG A 335 15.95 27.22 5.58
CA ARG A 335 16.66 26.17 6.32
C ARG A 335 15.72 25.03 6.71
N VAL A 336 16.17 23.79 6.48
CA VAL A 336 15.49 22.57 6.94
C VAL A 336 16.44 21.77 7.83
N TRP A 337 16.00 21.43 9.04
CA TRP A 337 16.77 20.60 9.96
C TRP A 337 16.59 19.11 9.65
N LEU A 338 17.66 18.43 9.25
CA LEU A 338 17.70 16.97 9.14
C LEU A 338 18.13 16.36 10.49
N VAL A 339 17.27 15.52 11.07
CA VAL A 339 17.39 15.10 12.47
C VAL A 339 17.23 13.58 12.62
N GLU A 340 18.23 12.92 13.21
CA GLU A 340 18.11 11.51 13.59
C GLU A 340 17.40 11.36 14.94
N TYR A 341 16.31 10.58 14.98
CA TYR A 341 15.48 10.38 16.17
C TYR A 341 15.14 8.89 16.38
N THR A 342 16.08 8.17 16.99
CA THR A 342 15.96 6.74 17.35
C THR A 342 15.37 6.53 18.73
N GLU A 343 14.65 5.42 18.96
CA GLU A 343 14.05 5.10 20.27
C GLU A 343 15.10 4.86 21.39
N SER A 344 16.31 4.43 21.02
CA SER A 344 17.39 4.11 21.97
C SER A 344 18.31 5.30 22.30
N ASP A 345 17.88 6.54 22.03
CA ASP A 345 18.66 7.74 22.29
C ASP A 345 18.29 8.35 23.65
N ASN A 346 19.30 8.63 24.47
CA ASN A 346 19.14 9.21 25.81
C ASN A 346 19.42 10.71 25.87
N ASP A 347 20.00 11.30 24.82
CA ASP A 347 20.17 12.76 24.66
C ASP A 347 19.82 13.18 23.21
N PRO A 348 18.58 12.89 22.75
CA PRO A 348 18.20 13.13 21.37
C PRO A 348 18.24 14.63 21.01
N PRO A 349 18.56 14.97 19.75
CA PRO A 349 18.52 16.35 19.23
C PRO A 349 17.09 16.88 18.99
N LEU A 350 16.10 16.35 19.71
CA LEU A 350 14.67 16.63 19.53
C LEU A 350 13.96 16.48 20.87
N ARG A 351 13.21 17.51 21.27
CA ARG A 351 12.32 17.49 22.44
C ARG A 351 10.94 18.04 22.10
N TRP A 352 10.00 17.81 23.01
CA TRP A 352 8.65 18.40 22.99
C TRP A 352 8.54 19.39 24.13
N THR A 353 7.96 20.56 23.88
CA THR A 353 7.60 21.53 24.93
C THR A 353 6.31 21.10 25.66
N GLU A 354 5.96 21.80 26.75
CA GLU A 354 4.69 21.58 27.46
C GLU A 354 3.47 21.88 26.55
N ASP A 355 3.59 22.84 25.63
CA ASP A 355 2.61 23.14 24.58
C ASP A 355 2.65 22.15 23.39
N VAL A 356 3.42 21.07 23.46
CA VAL A 356 3.60 20.07 22.40
C VAL A 356 4.07 20.66 21.06
N VAL A 357 4.93 21.68 21.13
CA VAL A 357 5.78 22.15 20.02
C VAL A 357 7.03 21.28 19.97
N MET A 358 7.45 20.91 18.76
CA MET A 358 8.72 20.22 18.54
C MET A 358 9.87 21.25 18.51
N GLU A 359 10.90 21.04 19.31
CA GLU A 359 12.15 21.79 19.23
C GLU A 359 13.29 20.85 18.84
N VAL A 360 14.20 21.33 17.99
CA VAL A 360 15.40 20.58 17.56
C VAL A 360 16.65 21.29 18.03
N ARG A 361 17.69 20.53 18.37
CA ARG A 361 18.95 21.06 18.92
C ARG A 361 20.05 21.07 17.89
N ASP A 362 20.72 22.20 17.68
CA ASP A 362 21.87 22.29 16.79
C ASP A 362 23.21 21.91 17.46
N LYS A 363 24.31 22.00 16.69
CA LYS A 363 25.68 21.68 17.12
C LYS A 363 26.27 22.70 18.12
N GLU A 364 25.78 23.94 18.11
CA GLU A 364 26.10 24.96 19.12
C GLU A 364 25.42 24.61 20.47
N GLY A 365 24.27 23.93 20.41
CA GLY A 365 23.48 23.46 21.55
C GLY A 365 22.18 24.24 21.75
N ASP A 366 21.86 25.17 20.84
CA ASP A 366 20.65 25.99 20.87
C ASP A 366 19.45 25.18 20.36
N TRP A 367 18.26 25.51 20.87
CA TRP A 367 17.00 24.83 20.53
C TRP A 367 16.14 25.72 19.63
N HIS A 368 15.77 25.19 18.47
CA HIS A 368 15.00 25.88 17.44
C HIS A 368 13.58 25.30 17.39
N PRO A 369 12.51 26.10 17.54
CA PRO A 369 11.14 25.63 17.38
C PRO A 369 10.86 25.27 15.92
N ILE A 370 10.09 24.20 15.70
CA ILE A 370 9.73 23.72 14.37
C ILE A 370 8.23 23.94 14.12
N ARG A 371 7.90 24.70 13.08
CA ARG A 371 6.51 24.95 12.68
C ARG A 371 5.89 23.77 11.95
N ALA A 372 6.67 23.11 11.08
CA ALA A 372 6.23 21.92 10.36
C ALA A 372 7.36 20.92 10.08
N CYS A 373 7.01 19.63 10.05
CA CYS A 373 7.96 18.53 9.96
C CYS A 373 7.51 17.41 9.00
N PHE A 374 8.44 16.94 8.17
CA PHE A 374 8.29 15.70 7.41
C PHE A 374 8.78 14.51 8.25
N ARG A 375 7.89 13.60 8.64
CA ARG A 375 8.24 12.46 9.50
C ARG A 375 8.61 11.23 8.70
N TYR A 376 9.91 10.96 8.65
CA TYR A 376 10.49 9.68 8.25
C TYR A 376 10.82 8.75 9.44
N VAL A 377 10.35 9.04 10.66
CA VAL A 377 10.45 8.09 11.79
C VAL A 377 9.50 6.90 11.57
N THR A 378 10.07 5.71 11.36
CA THR A 378 9.34 4.52 10.89
C THR A 378 9.03 3.48 11.97
N GLN A 379 9.90 3.29 12.97
CA GLN A 379 9.78 2.26 14.00
C GLN A 379 9.13 2.84 15.25
N ARG A 380 7.93 2.33 15.59
CA ARG A 380 7.14 2.70 16.77
C ARG A 380 7.11 4.22 17.04
N PRO A 381 6.66 5.05 16.06
CA PRO A 381 6.66 6.50 16.19
C PRO A 381 5.85 6.99 17.41
N TRP A 382 4.72 6.33 17.70
CA TRP A 382 3.88 6.60 18.88
C TRP A 382 4.61 6.50 20.22
N ALA A 383 5.75 5.81 20.30
CA ALA A 383 6.56 5.71 21.52
C ALA A 383 7.38 6.97 21.82
N ARG A 384 7.46 7.94 20.90
CA ARG A 384 8.27 9.18 21.05
C ARG A 384 7.75 10.42 20.30
N ILE A 385 6.64 10.31 19.59
CA ILE A 385 5.98 11.42 18.89
C ILE A 385 4.50 11.38 19.33
N PRO A 386 4.03 12.39 20.09
CA PRO A 386 2.64 12.48 20.57
C PRO A 386 1.59 12.31 19.46
N VAL A 387 0.37 11.92 19.83
CA VAL A 387 -0.71 11.68 18.86
C VAL A 387 -1.19 12.98 18.21
N ARG A 388 -1.21 14.07 18.99
CA ARG A 388 -1.46 15.45 18.54
C ARG A 388 -0.28 16.35 18.93
N THR A 389 0.00 17.36 18.11
CA THR A 389 1.16 18.26 18.23
C THR A 389 0.78 19.64 17.70
N ARG A 390 1.38 20.73 18.23
CA ARG A 390 1.24 22.07 17.64
C ARG A 390 2.06 22.21 16.35
N THR A 391 3.24 21.61 16.31
CA THR A 391 4.01 21.42 15.07
C THR A 391 3.19 20.59 14.07
N ARG A 392 3.09 21.02 12.81
CA ARG A 392 2.35 20.33 11.74
C ARG A 392 3.19 19.16 11.21
N ILE A 393 2.70 17.90 11.25
CA ILE A 393 3.53 16.71 10.91
C ILE A 393 2.96 15.90 9.73
N LEU A 394 3.76 15.73 8.65
CA LEU A 394 3.41 14.87 7.53
C LEU A 394 4.03 13.46 7.67
N ASN A 395 3.27 12.38 7.79
CA ASN A 395 1.92 12.30 8.36
C ASN A 395 2.05 12.17 9.89
N GLY A 396 1.06 12.61 10.68
CA GLY A 396 1.10 12.50 12.15
C GLY A 396 1.14 11.06 12.70
N THR A 397 1.32 10.92 14.01
CA THR A 397 1.24 9.62 14.71
C THR A 397 -0.15 8.97 14.58
N LEU A 398 -1.22 9.78 14.53
CA LEU A 398 -2.60 9.33 14.27
C LEU A 398 -2.69 8.38 13.06
N ALA A 399 -2.09 8.75 11.91
CA ALA A 399 -2.10 7.95 10.70
C ALA A 399 -1.32 6.62 10.81
N CYS A 400 -0.41 6.49 11.78
CA CYS A 400 0.20 5.21 12.12
C CYS A 400 -0.78 4.30 12.85
N LEU A 401 -1.40 4.82 13.92
CA LEU A 401 -2.31 4.09 14.81
C LEU A 401 -3.60 3.66 14.09
N ALA A 402 -4.17 4.55 13.26
CA ALA A 402 -5.37 4.30 12.45
C ALA A 402 -5.19 3.23 11.37
N GLY A 403 -3.96 2.87 11.01
CA GLY A 403 -3.69 1.74 10.12
C GLY A 403 -2.36 1.79 9.38
N GLY A 404 -1.85 2.98 9.06
CA GLY A 404 -0.66 3.16 8.22
C GLY A 404 0.65 2.63 8.80
N ARG A 405 0.67 2.22 10.08
CA ARG A 405 1.71 1.32 10.66
C ARG A 405 1.12 0.28 11.61
N ASN A 406 -0.19 0.03 11.52
CA ASN A 406 -0.94 -0.88 12.37
C ASN A 406 -1.84 -1.78 11.51
N LYS A 407 -1.37 -2.99 11.22
CA LYS A 407 -2.03 -3.93 10.30
C LYS A 407 -3.44 -4.35 10.78
N GLN A 408 -3.67 -4.34 12.09
CA GLN A 408 -4.93 -4.69 12.74
C GLN A 408 -5.98 -3.60 12.51
N MET A 409 -5.61 -2.34 12.72
CA MET A 409 -6.47 -1.18 12.43
C MET A 409 -6.64 -0.93 10.93
N ALA A 410 -5.62 -1.18 10.10
CA ALA A 410 -5.75 -1.13 8.64
C ALA A 410 -6.84 -2.09 8.13
N ALA A 411 -6.82 -3.37 8.56
CA ALA A 411 -7.86 -4.33 8.21
C ALA A 411 -9.25 -3.96 8.78
N ARG A 412 -9.32 -3.13 9.84
CA ARG A 412 -10.59 -2.58 10.37
C ARG A 412 -11.11 -1.40 9.53
N ALA A 413 -10.22 -0.52 9.12
CA ALA A 413 -10.49 0.58 8.20
C ALA A 413 -11.03 0.07 6.86
N TYR A 414 -10.37 -0.94 6.28
CA TYR A 414 -10.78 -1.54 5.01
C TYR A 414 -12.17 -2.18 5.09
N GLU A 415 -12.51 -2.86 6.20
CA GLU A 415 -13.86 -3.41 6.41
C GLU A 415 -14.94 -2.33 6.52
N PHE A 416 -14.67 -1.22 7.22
CA PHE A 416 -15.63 -0.11 7.33
C PHE A 416 -15.88 0.52 5.95
N LEU A 417 -14.82 0.85 5.20
CA LEU A 417 -14.99 1.39 3.84
C LEU A 417 -15.67 0.37 2.90
N ASN A 418 -15.35 -0.93 3.00
CA ASN A 418 -16.01 -1.96 2.19
C ASN A 418 -17.50 -2.14 2.52
N ALA A 419 -17.92 -1.88 3.76
CA ALA A 419 -19.33 -1.85 4.14
C ALA A 419 -20.06 -0.61 3.59
N GLU A 420 -19.39 0.55 3.58
CA GLU A 420 -19.92 1.79 2.99
C GLU A 420 -19.97 1.74 1.45
N LEU A 421 -19.04 1.03 0.80
CA LEU A 421 -19.00 0.78 -0.64
C LEU A 421 -19.88 -0.40 -1.11
N ALA A 422 -20.65 -1.03 -0.22
CA ALA A 422 -21.44 -2.21 -0.56
C ALA A 422 -22.42 -1.94 -1.73
N GLY A 423 -22.38 -2.80 -2.74
CA GLY A 423 -23.18 -2.67 -3.97
C GLY A 423 -22.57 -1.79 -5.08
N THR A 424 -21.56 -0.97 -4.79
CA THR A 424 -20.92 -0.06 -5.78
C THR A 424 -19.93 -0.74 -6.73
N GLY A 425 -19.67 -2.04 -6.54
CA GLY A 425 -18.62 -2.79 -7.25
C GLY A 425 -17.18 -2.49 -6.79
N LEU A 426 -16.98 -1.47 -5.95
CA LEU A 426 -15.68 -1.11 -5.37
C LEU A 426 -15.47 -1.76 -4.00
N GLN A 427 -14.20 -2.04 -3.69
CA GLN A 427 -13.74 -2.49 -2.37
C GLN A 427 -12.20 -2.44 -2.31
N VAL A 428 -11.65 -2.27 -1.11
CA VAL A 428 -10.27 -2.67 -0.79
C VAL A 428 -10.23 -4.20 -0.75
N ARG A 429 -9.60 -4.81 -1.75
CA ARG A 429 -9.41 -6.26 -1.86
C ARG A 429 -8.14 -6.62 -1.09
N MET A 430 -8.28 -7.49 -0.10
CA MET A 430 -7.19 -7.97 0.77
C MET A 430 -7.30 -9.50 0.96
N PRO A 431 -6.22 -10.20 1.35
CA PRO A 431 -6.33 -11.57 1.84
C PRO A 431 -7.16 -11.59 3.15
N GLU A 432 -7.89 -12.70 3.40
CA GLU A 432 -8.75 -12.80 4.59
C GLU A 432 -7.90 -12.67 5.86
N THR A 433 -8.26 -11.76 6.76
CA THR A 433 -7.43 -11.37 7.90
C THR A 433 -8.20 -11.46 9.21
N LYS A 434 -7.86 -12.41 10.06
CA LYS A 434 -8.33 -12.47 11.46
C LYS A 434 -7.51 -11.49 12.31
N ARG A 435 -8.16 -10.82 13.27
CA ARG A 435 -7.58 -9.76 14.11
C ARG A 435 -7.86 -10.04 15.60
N ASN A 436 -7.16 -9.32 16.47
CA ASN A 436 -7.31 -9.40 17.94
C ASN A 436 -6.94 -10.79 18.50
N VAL A 437 -6.25 -11.60 17.68
CA VAL A 437 -5.92 -13.00 17.93
C VAL A 437 -4.88 -13.10 19.04
N SER A 438 -5.14 -13.89 20.09
CA SER A 438 -4.12 -14.23 21.09
C SER A 438 -3.25 -15.41 20.63
N LEU A 439 -2.12 -15.63 21.29
CA LEU A 439 -1.17 -16.68 20.89
C LEU A 439 -1.82 -18.08 20.85
N GLU A 440 -2.71 -18.36 21.80
CA GLU A 440 -3.41 -19.64 21.96
C GLU A 440 -4.41 -19.93 20.84
N GLU A 441 -4.96 -18.89 20.20
CA GLU A 441 -5.92 -19.02 19.10
C GLU A 441 -5.24 -19.34 17.75
N VAL A 442 -3.94 -19.04 17.61
CA VAL A 442 -3.21 -19.15 16.35
C VAL A 442 -3.30 -20.55 15.71
N PRO A 443 -3.06 -21.68 16.42
CA PRO A 443 -3.12 -23.01 15.81
C PRO A 443 -4.51 -23.36 15.25
N LEU A 444 -5.58 -22.91 15.90
CA LEU A 444 -6.95 -23.12 15.44
C LEU A 444 -7.22 -22.37 14.14
N LEU A 445 -6.76 -21.11 14.04
CA LEU A 445 -6.95 -20.29 12.86
C LEU A 445 -6.08 -20.75 11.67
N VAL A 446 -4.83 -21.15 11.92
CA VAL A 446 -3.98 -21.79 10.89
C VAL A 446 -4.64 -23.06 10.34
N LYS A 447 -5.21 -23.90 11.22
CA LYS A 447 -5.98 -25.08 10.81
C LYS A 447 -7.23 -24.70 10.00
N SER A 448 -7.94 -23.62 10.37
CA SER A 448 -9.13 -23.16 9.64
C SER A 448 -8.83 -22.71 8.21
N PHE A 449 -7.64 -22.17 7.94
CA PHE A 449 -7.16 -21.83 6.60
C PHE A 449 -6.55 -23.01 5.81
N GLY A 450 -6.66 -24.24 6.32
CA GLY A 450 -6.11 -25.44 5.69
C GLY A 450 -4.61 -25.64 5.93
N GLY A 451 -4.11 -25.29 7.11
CA GLY A 451 -2.73 -25.52 7.55
C GLY A 451 -1.71 -24.48 7.07
N HIS A 452 -2.14 -23.54 6.23
CA HIS A 452 -1.28 -22.50 5.64
C HIS A 452 -1.77 -21.12 6.09
N ALA A 453 -0.86 -20.24 6.51
CA ALA A 453 -1.19 -18.87 6.95
C ALA A 453 0.03 -17.94 6.94
N VAL A 454 -0.21 -16.63 7.05
CA VAL A 454 0.80 -15.63 7.37
C VAL A 454 0.42 -14.97 8.70
N LEU A 455 1.26 -15.16 9.71
CA LEU A 455 1.14 -14.53 11.01
C LEU A 455 1.88 -13.20 10.98
N LYS A 456 1.30 -12.12 11.52
CA LYS A 456 1.99 -10.83 11.61
C LYS A 456 1.79 -10.19 12.98
N VAL A 457 2.89 -9.73 13.58
CA VAL A 457 2.86 -8.74 14.66
C VAL A 457 2.32 -7.44 14.08
N PRO A 458 1.20 -6.86 14.57
CA PRO A 458 0.47 -5.85 13.80
C PRO A 458 1.24 -4.53 13.62
N TYR A 459 2.14 -4.21 14.54
CA TYR A 459 2.83 -2.92 14.65
C TYR A 459 4.28 -2.93 14.11
N SER A 460 4.78 -4.09 13.66
CA SER A 460 6.14 -4.25 13.14
C SER A 460 6.28 -3.79 11.68
N ASN A 461 7.49 -3.36 11.27
CA ASN A 461 7.75 -2.85 9.91
C ASN A 461 8.91 -3.55 9.17
N ALA A 462 8.97 -3.36 7.86
CA ALA A 462 10.02 -3.86 6.96
C ALA A 462 10.22 -5.39 7.00
N GLY A 463 9.12 -6.14 7.12
CA GLY A 463 9.11 -7.61 7.16
C GLY A 463 9.40 -8.24 8.53
N GLN A 464 9.89 -7.48 9.51
CA GLN A 464 10.07 -7.98 10.88
C GLN A 464 8.74 -8.42 11.47
N GLY A 465 8.75 -9.54 12.22
CA GLY A 465 7.53 -10.07 12.84
C GLY A 465 6.46 -10.52 11.84
N VAL A 466 6.88 -10.92 10.64
CA VAL A 466 6.04 -11.61 9.64
C VAL A 466 6.54 -13.05 9.52
N PHE A 467 5.66 -14.01 9.76
CA PHE A 467 5.99 -15.43 9.81
C PHE A 467 5.08 -16.19 8.84
N THR A 468 5.69 -16.84 7.87
CA THR A 468 5.01 -17.70 6.89
C THR A 468 4.91 -19.11 7.45
N ILE A 469 3.69 -19.64 7.51
CA ILE A 469 3.37 -20.95 8.06
C ILE A 469 2.83 -21.82 6.92
N THR A 470 3.54 -22.89 6.63
CA THR A 470 3.23 -23.88 5.58
C THR A 470 3.27 -25.32 6.10
N ASN A 471 3.77 -25.53 7.32
CA ASN A 471 3.89 -26.82 7.98
C ASN A 471 3.88 -26.67 9.52
N GLN A 472 3.84 -27.81 10.23
CA GLN A 472 3.76 -27.82 11.69
C GLN A 472 5.06 -27.36 12.39
N GLU A 473 6.23 -27.60 11.79
CA GLU A 473 7.55 -27.22 12.36
C GLU A 473 7.69 -25.68 12.43
N GLU A 474 7.22 -24.99 11.38
CA GLU A 474 7.08 -23.52 11.36
C GLU A 474 6.08 -23.02 12.40
N LEU A 475 4.91 -23.66 12.54
CA LEU A 475 3.91 -23.28 13.55
C LEU A 475 4.46 -23.45 14.97
N ASP A 476 5.00 -24.62 15.31
CA ASP A 476 5.54 -24.91 16.64
C ASP A 476 6.72 -24.00 16.98
N THR A 477 7.52 -23.60 15.98
CA THR A 477 8.62 -22.66 16.18
C THR A 477 8.11 -21.24 16.47
N PHE A 478 7.03 -20.81 15.83
CA PHE A 478 6.41 -19.50 16.12
C PHE A 478 5.81 -19.49 17.53
N MET A 479 5.14 -20.59 17.93
CA MET A 479 4.56 -20.75 19.27
C MET A 479 5.63 -20.77 20.38
N ARG A 480 6.88 -21.10 20.07
CA ARG A 480 8.03 -21.08 20.99
C ARG A 480 8.77 -19.74 21.05
N LEU A 481 8.55 -18.82 20.11
CA LEU A 481 9.24 -17.52 20.13
C LEU A 481 8.76 -16.66 21.31
N PRO A 482 9.64 -15.85 21.93
CA PRO A 482 9.22 -14.83 22.87
C PRO A 482 8.57 -13.66 22.11
N HIS A 483 7.32 -13.36 22.44
CA HIS A 483 6.56 -12.28 21.79
C HIS A 483 6.43 -11.07 22.73
N LYS A 484 6.63 -9.86 22.20
CA LYS A 484 6.47 -8.61 22.97
C LYS A 484 5.00 -8.21 23.14
N TYR A 485 4.21 -8.38 22.09
CA TYR A 485 2.81 -7.97 22.03
C TYR A 485 1.90 -9.18 22.17
N GLU A 486 0.73 -8.96 22.77
CA GLU A 486 -0.24 -10.02 23.07
C GLU A 486 -1.17 -10.34 21.90
N LYS A 487 -1.29 -9.41 20.94
CA LYS A 487 -2.21 -9.52 19.80
C LYS A 487 -1.49 -9.67 18.47
N PHE A 488 -2.02 -10.57 17.65
CA PHE A 488 -1.56 -10.87 16.30
C PHE A 488 -2.68 -10.64 15.27
N ILE A 489 -2.28 -10.59 14.00
CA ILE A 489 -3.20 -10.91 12.89
C ILE A 489 -2.80 -12.23 12.23
N VAL A 490 -3.81 -13.02 11.86
CA VAL A 490 -3.65 -14.28 11.11
C VAL A 490 -4.28 -14.06 9.75
N GLN A 491 -3.45 -13.97 8.71
CA GLN A 491 -3.85 -13.65 7.35
C GLN A 491 -3.76 -14.89 6.44
N SER A 492 -4.69 -15.03 5.51
CA SER A 492 -4.67 -16.11 4.51
C SER A 492 -3.42 -15.97 3.62
N LEU A 493 -2.59 -17.01 3.57
CA LEU A 493 -1.39 -17.09 2.77
C LEU A 493 -1.72 -17.14 1.28
N VAL A 494 -1.09 -16.25 0.53
CA VAL A 494 -1.03 -16.24 -0.93
C VAL A 494 0.29 -16.90 -1.32
N GLY A 495 0.22 -17.95 -2.12
CA GLY A 495 1.37 -18.77 -2.51
C GLY A 495 1.19 -19.36 -3.90
N ASN A 496 1.58 -20.62 -4.08
CA ASN A 496 1.19 -21.40 -5.26
C ASN A 496 -0.27 -21.90 -5.11
N ALA A 497 -0.98 -22.18 -6.21
CA ALA A 497 -2.37 -22.67 -6.18
C ALA A 497 -2.54 -23.99 -5.39
N SER A 498 -1.47 -24.79 -5.30
CA SER A 498 -1.37 -26.04 -4.56
C SER A 498 -1.29 -25.88 -3.03
N TRP A 499 -0.70 -24.78 -2.53
CA TRP A 499 -0.41 -24.58 -1.10
C TRP A 499 -0.78 -23.18 -0.57
N SER A 500 -1.64 -22.44 -1.28
CA SER A 500 -2.28 -21.22 -0.74
C SER A 500 -3.42 -21.57 0.23
N SER A 501 -3.68 -20.69 1.19
CA SER A 501 -4.76 -20.86 2.18
C SER A 501 -6.13 -21.03 1.52
N GLN A 502 -7.02 -21.73 2.23
CA GLN A 502 -8.41 -21.94 1.86
C GLN A 502 -9.30 -20.95 2.63
N THR A 503 -10.13 -20.17 1.94
CA THR A 503 -11.03 -19.18 2.57
C THR A 503 -12.45 -19.32 2.05
N MET A 504 -13.42 -18.72 2.76
CA MET A 504 -14.83 -18.72 2.30
C MET A 504 -15.02 -17.92 1.00
N ALA A 505 -14.12 -16.97 0.72
CA ALA A 505 -14.08 -16.21 -0.53
C ALA A 505 -13.28 -16.90 -1.66
N GLY A 506 -12.78 -18.12 -1.44
CA GLY A 506 -12.03 -18.92 -2.40
C GLY A 506 -10.55 -19.05 -2.04
N ARG A 507 -9.67 -18.81 -3.03
CA ARG A 507 -8.20 -18.76 -2.84
C ARG A 507 -7.60 -17.69 -3.74
N PHE A 508 -6.57 -17.01 -3.24
CA PHE A 508 -5.65 -16.20 -4.05
C PHE A 508 -4.33 -16.95 -4.18
N TYR A 509 -3.77 -16.96 -5.40
CA TYR A 509 -2.42 -17.44 -5.66
C TYR A 509 -1.67 -16.42 -6.52
N HIS A 510 -0.35 -16.37 -6.37
CA HIS A 510 0.48 -15.38 -7.08
C HIS A 510 0.47 -15.63 -8.59
N VAL A 511 0.38 -14.54 -9.36
CA VAL A 511 0.80 -14.54 -10.77
C VAL A 511 2.33 -14.66 -10.85
N GLY A 512 3.03 -13.91 -10.00
CA GLY A 512 4.48 -13.88 -9.92
C GLY A 512 5.15 -13.22 -11.13
N THR A 513 6.48 -13.29 -11.18
CA THR A 513 7.27 -12.79 -12.31
C THR A 513 7.06 -13.63 -13.57
N VAL A 514 7.27 -13.02 -14.74
CA VAL A 514 7.45 -13.76 -16.00
C VAL A 514 8.54 -14.83 -15.79
N PRO A 515 8.35 -16.10 -16.22
CA PRO A 515 9.34 -17.14 -16.05
C PRO A 515 10.68 -16.78 -16.69
N ASN A 516 11.78 -16.98 -15.95
CA ASN A 516 13.12 -16.76 -16.48
C ASN A 516 13.58 -17.91 -17.41
N ARG A 517 14.81 -17.85 -17.94
CA ARG A 517 15.38 -18.89 -18.82
C ARG A 517 15.54 -20.30 -18.20
N LYS A 518 15.30 -20.46 -16.89
CA LYS A 518 15.21 -21.77 -16.20
C LYS A 518 13.75 -22.18 -15.93
N ASN A 519 12.78 -21.47 -16.51
CA ASN A 519 11.34 -21.56 -16.21
C ASN A 519 10.97 -21.24 -14.75
N HIS A 520 11.83 -20.53 -14.01
CA HIS A 520 11.55 -20.14 -12.63
C HIS A 520 10.68 -18.87 -12.60
N THR A 521 9.47 -18.99 -12.04
CA THR A 521 8.66 -17.87 -11.53
C THR A 521 9.07 -17.56 -10.09
N PHE A 522 9.04 -16.28 -9.72
CA PHE A 522 9.26 -15.81 -8.34
C PHE A 522 8.03 -15.07 -7.85
N VAL A 523 7.81 -15.04 -6.53
CA VAL A 523 6.90 -14.04 -5.97
C VAL A 523 7.49 -12.66 -6.19
N SER A 524 6.62 -11.73 -6.59
CA SER A 524 6.90 -10.32 -6.62
C SER A 524 5.71 -9.54 -6.07
N ASP A 525 6.01 -8.42 -5.41
CA ASP A 525 5.04 -7.38 -5.12
C ASP A 525 5.30 -6.13 -5.96
N LEU A 526 4.30 -5.25 -5.95
CA LEU A 526 4.39 -3.89 -6.42
C LEU A 526 4.12 -2.97 -5.24
N ARG A 527 5.02 -2.03 -4.94
CA ARG A 527 4.69 -0.89 -4.09
C ARG A 527 4.21 0.24 -4.98
N VAL A 528 3.05 0.79 -4.66
CA VAL A 528 2.50 2.01 -5.27
C VAL A 528 2.38 3.08 -4.19
N MET A 529 2.90 4.26 -4.45
CA MET A 529 2.83 5.43 -3.59
C MET A 529 1.92 6.49 -4.21
N VAL A 530 1.13 7.15 -3.38
CA VAL A 530 0.18 8.21 -3.75
C VAL A 530 0.32 9.42 -2.82
N ALA A 531 -0.03 10.59 -3.33
CA ALA A 531 -0.29 11.78 -2.52
C ALA A 531 -1.65 12.36 -2.89
N GLY A 532 -2.37 12.89 -1.91
CA GLY A 532 -3.58 13.68 -2.09
C GLY A 532 -3.32 15.13 -1.67
N ASP A 533 -3.98 16.05 -2.36
CA ASP A 533 -4.08 17.48 -2.05
C ASP A 533 -5.47 17.99 -2.48
N GLU A 534 -5.67 19.29 -2.61
CA GLU A 534 -6.92 19.90 -3.08
C GLU A 534 -7.42 19.39 -4.45
N SER A 535 -6.56 18.79 -5.28
CA SER A 535 -6.94 18.18 -6.58
C SER A 535 -7.25 16.67 -6.50
N GLY A 536 -7.28 16.09 -5.30
CA GLY A 536 -7.44 14.66 -5.07
C GLY A 536 -6.13 13.87 -5.23
N PHE A 537 -6.24 12.55 -5.36
CA PHE A 537 -5.06 11.67 -5.42
C PHE A 537 -4.32 11.73 -6.76
N ARG A 538 -3.01 11.49 -6.69
CA ARG A 538 -2.13 11.20 -7.84
C ARG A 538 -1.09 10.12 -7.49
N PRO A 539 -0.64 9.31 -8.47
CA PRO A 539 0.52 8.42 -8.27
C PRO A 539 1.81 9.22 -8.11
N ILE A 540 2.72 8.73 -7.26
CA ILE A 540 3.98 9.40 -6.89
C ILE A 540 5.20 8.57 -7.29
N ALA A 541 5.22 7.29 -6.89
CA ALA A 541 6.31 6.37 -7.18
C ALA A 541 5.79 4.95 -7.25
N ILE A 542 6.40 4.13 -8.10
CA ILE A 542 6.10 2.71 -8.23
C ILE A 542 7.42 1.95 -8.33
N TYR A 543 7.54 0.81 -7.65
CA TYR A 543 8.63 -0.14 -7.87
C TYR A 543 8.21 -1.56 -7.47
N GLY A 544 8.86 -2.57 -8.05
CA GLY A 544 8.63 -3.97 -7.68
C GLY A 544 9.71 -4.52 -6.75
N ARG A 545 9.38 -5.55 -5.97
CA ARG A 545 10.37 -6.34 -5.23
C ARG A 545 10.15 -7.82 -5.47
N ARG A 546 11.23 -8.57 -5.64
CA ARG A 546 11.20 -10.02 -5.85
C ARG A 546 11.60 -10.81 -4.59
N ALA A 547 11.05 -12.00 -4.43
CA ALA A 547 11.53 -12.99 -3.46
C ALA A 547 12.95 -13.51 -3.78
N ARG A 548 13.54 -14.24 -2.84
CA ARG A 548 14.94 -14.73 -2.91
C ARG A 548 15.06 -16.01 -3.75
N ARG A 549 14.15 -16.96 -3.55
CA ARG A 549 14.08 -18.25 -4.24
C ARG A 549 12.82 -18.32 -5.14
N PRO A 550 12.76 -19.24 -6.12
CA PRO A 550 11.57 -19.43 -6.97
C PRO A 550 10.34 -19.87 -6.17
N LEU A 551 9.14 -19.60 -6.69
CA LEU A 551 7.89 -20.09 -6.13
C LEU A 551 7.65 -21.55 -6.57
N LEU A 552 7.95 -22.52 -5.70
CA LEU A 552 7.83 -23.95 -6.00
C LEU A 552 6.39 -24.40 -6.25
N ARG A 553 6.20 -25.51 -6.98
CA ARG A 553 4.87 -26.11 -7.25
C ARG A 553 4.41 -26.99 -6.09
N LYS A 554 5.31 -27.68 -5.41
CA LYS A 554 5.13 -28.32 -4.11
C LYS A 554 6.24 -27.83 -3.18
N LEU A 555 5.98 -27.80 -1.89
CA LEU A 555 6.99 -27.40 -0.90
C LEU A 555 8.16 -28.41 -0.86
N ASP A 556 7.88 -29.68 -1.13
CA ASP A 556 8.88 -30.76 -1.16
C ASP A 556 9.66 -30.86 -2.48
N ASP A 557 9.47 -29.94 -3.44
CA ASP A 557 10.24 -29.92 -4.70
C ASP A 557 11.71 -29.46 -4.48
N ASP A 558 12.01 -28.71 -3.41
CA ASP A 558 13.35 -28.27 -2.97
C ASP A 558 13.32 -28.05 -1.44
N PRO A 559 13.59 -29.09 -0.61
CA PRO A 559 13.33 -29.09 0.84
C PRO A 559 14.27 -28.18 1.65
N GLU A 560 15.33 -27.67 1.03
CA GLU A 560 16.28 -26.71 1.62
C GLU A 560 15.73 -25.27 1.59
N VAL A 561 14.66 -25.01 0.84
CA VAL A 561 14.11 -23.66 0.64
C VAL A 561 13.02 -23.36 1.67
N THR A 562 13.27 -22.32 2.46
CA THR A 562 12.30 -21.85 3.45
C THR A 562 11.10 -21.16 2.78
N SER A 563 9.92 -21.23 3.42
CA SER A 563 8.72 -20.55 2.93
C SER A 563 8.93 -19.04 2.79
N TRP A 564 9.72 -18.44 3.69
CA TRP A 564 10.07 -17.02 3.67
C TRP A 564 10.98 -16.64 2.52
N GLU A 565 11.87 -17.52 2.03
CA GLU A 565 12.67 -17.20 0.84
C GLU A 565 11.87 -17.18 -0.46
N MET A 566 10.77 -17.95 -0.53
CA MET A 566 9.84 -17.98 -1.67
C MET A 566 8.84 -16.82 -1.65
N LEU A 567 8.42 -16.36 -0.46
CA LEU A 567 7.34 -15.39 -0.27
C LEU A 567 7.83 -14.00 0.15
N GLY A 568 8.99 -13.91 0.80
CA GLY A 568 9.56 -12.72 1.40
C GLY A 568 10.17 -11.75 0.38
N THR A 569 9.41 -10.74 -0.01
CA THR A 569 9.83 -9.69 -0.96
C THR A 569 10.65 -8.56 -0.32
N ASN A 570 10.58 -8.38 1.01
CA ASN A 570 11.27 -7.31 1.74
C ASN A 570 12.76 -7.21 1.39
N LEU A 571 13.26 -5.98 1.14
CA LEU A 571 14.66 -5.74 0.73
C LEU A 571 15.60 -5.48 1.91
N SER A 572 15.06 -5.04 3.06
CA SER A 572 15.86 -4.75 4.26
C SER A 572 16.33 -6.05 4.92
N VAL A 573 17.63 -6.12 5.21
CA VAL A 573 18.26 -7.22 5.94
C VAL A 573 18.90 -6.66 7.20
N LYS A 574 18.68 -7.33 8.33
CA LYS A 574 19.37 -7.04 9.58
C LYS A 574 20.61 -7.92 9.64
N ASN A 575 21.78 -7.30 9.81
CA ASN A 575 23.06 -7.98 9.94
C ASN A 575 23.23 -8.55 11.36
N ALA A 576 24.20 -9.45 11.55
CA ALA A 576 24.48 -10.08 12.85
C ALA A 576 25.00 -9.10 13.92
N ASP A 577 25.54 -7.95 13.52
CA ASP A 577 25.93 -6.83 14.40
C ASP A 577 24.75 -5.91 14.76
N GLY A 578 23.54 -6.20 14.27
CA GLY A 578 22.34 -5.39 14.45
C GLY A 578 22.17 -4.25 13.44
N SER A 579 23.15 -4.00 12.56
CA SER A 579 23.06 -2.97 11.51
C SER A 579 22.08 -3.38 10.40
N TRP A 580 21.70 -2.42 9.54
CA TRP A 580 20.77 -2.64 8.43
C TRP A 580 21.45 -2.48 7.08
N THR A 581 21.21 -3.44 6.18
CA THR A 581 21.58 -3.37 4.76
C THR A 581 20.36 -3.60 3.85
N THR A 582 20.52 -3.45 2.54
CA THR A 582 19.44 -3.55 1.55
C THR A 582 19.85 -4.37 0.32
N GLU A 583 19.09 -5.41 -0.01
CA GLU A 583 19.32 -6.27 -1.18
C GLU A 583 18.78 -5.63 -2.47
N SER A 584 19.46 -4.58 -2.95
CA SER A 584 19.13 -3.84 -4.18
C SER A 584 19.19 -4.66 -5.48
N SER A 585 19.65 -5.92 -5.42
CA SER A 585 19.59 -6.92 -6.50
C SER A 585 18.21 -7.58 -6.66
N ARG A 586 17.32 -7.48 -5.65
CA ARG A 586 15.92 -7.91 -5.72
C ARG A 586 14.93 -6.76 -5.93
N LEU A 587 15.41 -5.53 -5.96
CA LEU A 587 14.67 -4.36 -6.42
C LEU A 587 14.46 -4.45 -7.94
N MET A 588 13.20 -4.39 -8.37
CA MET A 588 12.80 -4.38 -9.78
C MET A 588 12.32 -2.97 -10.14
N LEU A 589 13.11 -2.27 -10.93
CA LEU A 589 12.83 -0.88 -11.31
C LEU A 589 11.69 -0.78 -12.31
N MET A 590 11.06 0.40 -12.38
CA MET A 590 10.12 0.78 -13.45
C MET A 590 10.84 1.17 -14.76
N ASP A 591 12.01 0.58 -15.00
CA ASP A 591 12.89 0.89 -16.13
C ASP A 591 12.64 -0.03 -17.33
N ARG A 592 13.37 0.21 -18.43
CA ARG A 592 13.27 -0.60 -19.66
C ARG A 592 13.68 -2.08 -19.51
N LYS A 593 14.29 -2.48 -18.40
CA LYS A 593 14.97 -3.77 -18.19
C LYS A 593 14.24 -4.69 -17.20
N ASP A 594 13.76 -4.13 -16.09
CA ASP A 594 13.15 -4.86 -14.99
C ASP A 594 11.62 -4.90 -15.10
N PHE A 595 10.98 -3.84 -15.59
CA PHE A 595 9.51 -3.72 -15.63
C PHE A 595 8.85 -4.94 -16.31
N ASN A 596 9.33 -5.32 -17.49
CA ASN A 596 8.75 -6.42 -18.28
C ASN A 596 8.89 -7.80 -17.61
N GLN A 597 9.76 -7.96 -16.61
CA GLN A 597 9.88 -9.20 -15.83
C GLN A 597 8.74 -9.35 -14.80
N LEU A 598 8.01 -8.28 -14.45
CA LEU A 598 6.90 -8.30 -13.48
C LEU A 598 5.58 -8.85 -14.05
N GLY A 599 5.42 -8.93 -15.38
CA GLY A 599 4.18 -9.42 -16.00
C GLY A 599 2.96 -8.51 -15.82
N VAL A 600 3.16 -7.23 -15.48
CA VAL A 600 2.11 -6.22 -15.28
C VAL A 600 1.95 -5.32 -16.51
N GLY A 601 0.71 -5.08 -16.91
CA GLY A 601 0.34 -4.14 -17.98
C GLY A 601 -0.19 -2.81 -17.45
N LEU A 602 -0.73 -1.97 -18.34
CA LEU A 602 -1.29 -0.67 -17.96
C LEU A 602 -2.50 -0.81 -17.02
N ASP A 603 -3.35 -1.79 -17.30
CA ASP A 603 -4.56 -2.05 -16.52
C ASP A 603 -4.23 -2.59 -15.11
N ASP A 604 -3.16 -3.39 -14.98
CA ASP A 604 -2.63 -3.82 -13.68
C ASP A 604 -2.15 -2.63 -12.83
N LEU A 605 -1.54 -1.60 -13.44
CA LEU A 605 -1.09 -0.39 -12.75
C LEU A 605 -2.27 0.50 -12.33
N ILE A 606 -3.29 0.65 -13.18
CA ILE A 606 -4.53 1.37 -12.82
C ILE A 606 -5.25 0.65 -11.69
N ASP A 607 -5.37 -0.67 -11.75
CA ASP A 607 -5.99 -1.49 -10.71
C ASP A 607 -5.19 -1.42 -9.38
N ALA A 608 -3.85 -1.40 -9.44
CA ALA A 608 -3.01 -1.18 -8.25
C ALA A 608 -3.20 0.22 -7.64
N TYR A 609 -3.30 1.25 -8.47
CA TYR A 609 -3.54 2.63 -8.03
C TYR A 609 -4.93 2.79 -7.40
N VAL A 610 -5.99 2.25 -8.01
CA VAL A 610 -7.35 2.25 -7.44
C VAL A 610 -7.40 1.52 -6.09
N GLN A 611 -6.68 0.41 -5.95
CA GLN A 611 -6.57 -0.26 -4.64
C GLN A 611 -5.78 0.55 -3.60
N THR A 612 -4.77 1.33 -4.03
CA THR A 612 -3.96 2.17 -3.14
C THR A 612 -4.73 3.40 -2.64
N ILE A 613 -5.48 4.10 -3.51
CA ILE A 613 -6.29 5.24 -3.06
C ILE A 613 -7.40 4.78 -2.11
N LEU A 614 -8.02 3.61 -2.35
CA LEU A 614 -9.05 3.08 -1.45
C LEU A 614 -8.47 2.67 -0.09
N SER A 615 -7.26 2.08 -0.03
CA SER A 615 -6.64 1.71 1.25
C SER A 615 -6.14 2.94 2.05
N VAL A 616 -5.67 3.99 1.38
CA VAL A 616 -5.31 5.27 2.02
C VAL A 616 -6.56 6.01 2.50
N THR A 617 -7.60 6.11 1.67
CA THR A 617 -8.90 6.72 2.02
C THR A 617 -9.51 6.05 3.25
N ALA A 618 -9.55 4.72 3.28
CA ALA A 618 -10.06 3.97 4.44
C ALA A 618 -9.33 4.33 5.75
N ILE A 619 -8.00 4.42 5.71
CA ILE A 619 -7.18 4.75 6.89
C ILE A 619 -7.34 6.22 7.27
N ASP A 620 -7.50 7.14 6.31
CA ASP A 620 -7.78 8.56 6.58
C ASP A 620 -9.17 8.76 7.24
N MET A 621 -10.17 8.01 6.79
CA MET A 621 -11.49 7.96 7.43
C MET A 621 -11.43 7.33 8.83
N MET A 622 -10.54 6.35 9.05
CA MET A 622 -10.26 5.82 10.39
C MET A 622 -9.56 6.85 11.29
N CYS A 623 -8.64 7.68 10.75
CA CYS A 623 -8.08 8.81 11.50
C CYS A 623 -9.19 9.74 12.00
N GLN A 624 -10.09 10.17 11.10
CA GLN A 624 -11.23 11.03 11.44
C GLN A 624 -12.17 10.37 12.46
N ARG A 625 -12.36 9.03 12.39
CA ARG A 625 -13.19 8.27 13.34
C ARG A 625 -12.56 8.11 14.73
N LEU A 626 -11.24 8.21 14.84
CA LEU A 626 -10.49 8.13 16.11
C LEU A 626 -10.30 9.50 16.78
N LEU A 627 -10.86 10.57 16.22
CA LEU A 627 -10.93 11.89 16.87
C LEU A 627 -12.35 12.16 17.38
N ARG A 628 -12.45 12.68 18.59
CA ARG A 628 -13.73 13.04 19.22
C ARG A 628 -14.31 14.29 18.55
N PRO A 629 -15.59 14.28 18.09
CA PRO A 629 -16.15 15.39 17.31
C PRO A 629 -16.32 16.74 18.03
N HIS A 630 -16.07 16.83 19.35
CA HIS A 630 -16.33 18.05 20.15
C HIS A 630 -15.06 18.83 20.51
N ASP A 631 -13.91 18.18 20.57
CA ASP A 631 -12.61 18.78 20.93
C ASP A 631 -11.48 18.39 19.95
N GLY A 632 -11.71 17.45 19.04
CA GLY A 632 -10.70 16.98 18.09
C GLY A 632 -9.60 16.12 18.73
N GLU A 633 -9.81 15.67 19.97
CA GLU A 633 -8.85 14.86 20.73
C GLU A 633 -8.94 13.37 20.42
N PHE A 634 -7.86 12.62 20.70
CA PHE A 634 -7.78 11.20 20.38
C PHE A 634 -8.67 10.35 21.29
N ASP A 635 -9.56 9.56 20.69
CA ASP A 635 -10.47 8.67 21.41
C ASP A 635 -9.75 7.37 21.82
N TYR A 636 -9.06 7.43 22.96
CA TYR A 636 -8.40 6.28 23.58
C TYR A 636 -9.37 5.13 23.96
N GLU A 637 -10.65 5.42 24.22
CA GLU A 637 -11.63 4.38 24.58
C GLU A 637 -12.07 3.59 23.35
N LEU A 638 -12.42 4.30 22.27
CA LEU A 638 -12.69 3.71 20.96
C LEU A 638 -11.46 2.99 20.41
N PHE A 639 -10.25 3.57 20.56
CA PHE A 639 -9.02 2.93 20.11
C PHE A 639 -8.74 1.63 20.87
N ARG A 640 -8.86 1.60 22.21
CA ARG A 640 -8.76 0.35 23.00
C ARG A 640 -9.83 -0.67 22.59
N ALA A 641 -11.06 -0.23 22.34
CA ALA A 641 -12.15 -1.12 21.92
C ALA A 641 -11.93 -1.76 20.52
N LEU A 642 -11.20 -1.08 19.63
CA LEU A 642 -10.86 -1.60 18.30
C LEU A 642 -9.52 -2.38 18.29
N ASN A 643 -8.55 -1.95 19.09
CA ASN A 643 -7.19 -2.51 19.20
C ASN A 643 -6.84 -2.86 20.67
N PRO A 644 -7.46 -3.90 21.27
CA PRO A 644 -7.24 -4.28 22.67
C PRO A 644 -5.91 -5.02 22.87
N ASP A 645 -4.83 -4.23 22.97
CA ASP A 645 -3.45 -4.67 23.21
C ASP A 645 -2.82 -3.70 24.22
N GLU A 646 -2.71 -4.13 25.48
CA GLU A 646 -2.30 -3.26 26.58
C GLU A 646 -0.81 -2.86 26.49
N VAL A 647 0.02 -3.68 25.82
CA VAL A 647 1.42 -3.34 25.54
C VAL A 647 1.46 -2.16 24.57
N LEU A 648 0.72 -2.20 23.46
CA LEU A 648 0.61 -1.03 22.56
C LEU A 648 0.06 0.19 23.30
N LEU A 649 -1.02 0.04 24.07
CA LEU A 649 -1.68 1.16 24.76
C LEU A 649 -0.75 1.83 25.80
N SER A 650 0.17 1.07 26.40
CA SER A 650 1.21 1.61 27.29
C SER A 650 2.35 2.34 26.57
N GLU A 651 2.51 2.14 25.25
CA GLU A 651 3.54 2.80 24.44
C GLU A 651 3.10 4.15 23.85
N ILE A 652 1.81 4.47 23.83
CA ILE A 652 1.33 5.68 23.15
C ILE A 652 1.63 6.92 24.01
N GLN A 653 2.56 7.76 23.52
CA GLN A 653 2.77 9.11 24.03
C GLN A 653 1.49 9.92 23.89
N ARG A 654 1.10 10.55 24.99
CA ARG A 654 -0.15 11.32 25.10
C ARG A 654 0.10 12.77 24.71
#